data_AF-A0AA36NL46-F1
#
_entry.id   AF-A0AA36NL46-F1
#
_cell.length_a   1.000
_cell.length_b   1.000
_cell.length_c   1.000
_cell.angle_alpha   90.00
_cell.angle_beta   90.00
_cell.angle_gamma   90.00
#
_symmetry.space_group_name_H-M   'P 1'
#
loop_
_entity.id
_entity.type
_entity.pdbx_description
1 polymer ?
#
loop_
_entity_poly.entity_id
_entity_poly.type
_entity_poly.pdbx_seq_one_letter_code
_entity_poly.pdbx_strand_id
1 'polypeptide(L)'
;MSEWREKWLTPCTHGARKKHETFDNSWGLSLALEHCASRDLFCGGICLDRRKFFDLLEYDVGHTVLQRLGAPEGVLNAGRSMYSQLNCRYKVNKSLSEPCARTNGFAQGDSLSLQVALAMISIWTRFVQQQTSPEADFHTGSFVDDCHFYSTGTIRDTVASTIAQAWQASRRYDRIAGLETNVSKTFAFSNNSQLDVQLDKRLKEFDPECDLSNISSFKLVGSVITAKGKPSTDDRANRVDRTIQKLRKIRTAPVRFANRAQMAEAVFTGALFGTELQDLSVTQQDSLKSAVTALLWKGKTWYRSPAITYTHLVKPHRLLAKPAAIYHCLTLARRLLLKRADLRRLFQETWQGFVQQNGPLSRIHKAVHDLQATWSAPFLIHTHEGLELHLLAPLAAKFQHDLRTALRNMVLRNERSLHTRKDMVGGPVFLYEANVKLLRGARGAAACTNIPQLSLREQATLRNILSGVVRTQDRMHRSGLVDERACPWCKKDAVEDLEHLYWNCSAWYEHRQDFVSRWEQVIRSLPECARHCGLLPANVLQNGLFASLQEATLFAIALQQTMIRIVQARDIVSLSARAIGGAAVDSDVESLSRSEHSCESSHAVPAQEPASSFTRQHLFPTYPWHHENAFEGDGFFAPSIPANWRRYSAGGEWTFGLTCFVPLHTYWTRLKWPGANDTGDTITWLELALDYHASTHCPLAPPDRSDASLTAASMAQFFERASKRMAVICGASLCPGNFLTHATSLTALGFNRAAGISLRPKLLQPEYVHRILFDIAAGSRHADIKLRKQKIILPQAPPLLLHQLVRKRLIGKQPAPDAYQPQKPRRQVKSHKAASAHVQWTDQESDILLAAKNWRDKYRLEKVLFHNRDAQERSRHFLEITAQGDKFVCALCKRSNPNLGKFLVDSCGGELDQGAPLPGARKASVQLAKRAQIAHQHNNARTHQHELAIPTSLEQLPTCVLCNEQQQQEGWRRVSHFLRRTCSAAP
;
A
#
# COMPACT_ATOMS: atom_id res chain seq x y z
N MET A 1 -21.61 20.32 33.17
CA MET A 1 -20.39 20.74 32.43
C MET A 1 -20.66 21.29 31.04
N SER A 2 -21.32 20.55 30.12
CA SER A 2 -21.55 21.06 28.75
C SER A 2 -22.39 22.35 28.70
N GLU A 3 -23.49 22.43 29.43
CA GLU A 3 -24.33 23.64 29.50
C GLU A 3 -23.55 24.84 30.06
N TRP A 4 -22.83 24.64 31.17
CA TRP A 4 -21.95 25.65 31.75
C TRP A 4 -20.95 26.19 30.73
N ARG A 5 -20.29 25.31 29.99
CA ARG A 5 -19.30 25.69 28.96
C ARG A 5 -19.91 26.54 27.84
N GLU A 6 -21.10 26.20 27.37
CA GLU A 6 -21.75 26.96 26.28
C GLU A 6 -22.15 28.40 26.73
N LYS A 7 -22.24 28.69 28.03
CA LYS A 7 -22.53 30.04 28.54
C LYS A 7 -21.43 31.06 28.24
N TRP A 8 -20.18 30.60 28.11
CA TRP A 8 -19.02 31.49 27.96
C TRP A 8 -18.15 31.19 26.74
N LEU A 9 -18.35 30.09 26.02
CA LEU A 9 -17.65 29.84 24.76
C LEU A 9 -18.03 30.88 23.70
N THR A 10 -17.05 31.34 22.93
CA THR A 10 -17.32 32.23 21.78
C THR A 10 -17.89 31.43 20.60
N PRO A 11 -18.77 32.03 19.76
CA PRO A 11 -19.35 31.34 18.61
C PRO A 11 -18.32 30.81 17.59
N CYS A 12 -17.18 31.50 17.47
CA CYS A 12 -16.06 31.16 16.59
C CYS A 12 -15.07 30.12 17.16
N THR A 13 -15.34 29.57 18.35
CA THR A 13 -14.59 28.43 18.89
C THR A 13 -15.26 27.12 18.44
N HIS A 14 -14.53 26.34 17.63
CA HIS A 14 -15.02 25.09 17.04
C HIS A 14 -14.32 23.83 17.57
N GLY A 15 -13.10 23.96 18.08
CA GLY A 15 -12.35 22.84 18.67
C GLY A 15 -13.02 22.29 19.92
N ALA A 16 -13.03 20.96 20.09
CA ALA A 16 -13.58 20.27 21.26
C ALA A 16 -15.03 20.64 21.65
N ARG A 17 -15.80 21.16 20.69
CA ARG A 17 -17.20 21.55 20.87
C ARG A 17 -18.13 20.56 20.17
N LYS A 18 -19.22 20.17 20.85
CA LYS A 18 -20.16 19.16 20.35
C LYS A 18 -20.79 19.66 19.04
N LYS A 19 -20.86 18.82 18.01
CA LYS A 19 -21.37 19.15 16.65
C LYS A 19 -20.53 20.20 15.89
N HIS A 20 -19.28 20.45 16.28
CA HIS A 20 -18.33 21.27 15.54
C HIS A 20 -17.17 20.40 15.02
N GLU A 21 -16.63 20.75 13.87
CA GLU A 21 -15.56 20.03 13.18
C GLU A 21 -14.54 21.01 12.59
N THR A 22 -13.42 20.50 12.11
CA THR A 22 -12.33 21.30 11.52
C THR A 22 -12.82 22.19 10.37
N PHE A 23 -13.76 21.69 9.56
CA PHE A 23 -14.30 22.44 8.43
C PHE A 23 -15.11 23.68 8.81
N ASP A 24 -15.64 23.76 10.04
CA ASP A 24 -16.32 24.97 10.48
C ASP A 24 -15.35 26.19 10.46
N ASN A 25 -14.05 25.97 10.66
CA ASN A 25 -13.02 27.00 10.49
C ASN A 25 -12.56 27.13 9.04
N SER A 26 -11.99 26.05 8.49
CA SER A 26 -11.29 26.15 7.21
C SER A 26 -12.19 26.53 6.04
N TRP A 27 -13.45 26.10 6.07
CA TRP A 27 -14.40 26.38 5.00
C TRP A 27 -14.89 27.84 5.04
N GLY A 28 -15.12 28.41 6.22
CA GLY A 28 -15.54 29.80 6.39
C GLY A 28 -14.47 30.79 5.90
N LEU A 29 -13.23 30.63 6.36
CA LEU A 29 -12.11 31.45 5.88
C LEU A 29 -11.91 31.32 4.37
N SER A 30 -11.97 30.09 3.83
CA SER A 30 -11.80 29.88 2.39
C SER A 30 -12.93 30.50 1.57
N LEU A 31 -14.17 30.53 2.08
CA LEU A 31 -15.29 31.20 1.43
C LEU A 31 -15.14 32.73 1.49
N ALA A 32 -14.62 33.30 2.58
CA ALA A 32 -14.36 34.73 2.70
C ALA A 32 -13.27 35.20 1.74
N LEU A 33 -12.18 34.44 1.63
CA LEU A 33 -11.12 34.68 0.66
C LEU A 33 -11.65 34.61 -0.79
N GLU A 34 -12.46 33.60 -1.09
CA GLU A 34 -13.10 33.44 -2.40
C GLU A 34 -14.06 34.59 -2.71
N HIS A 35 -14.89 34.99 -1.74
CA HIS A 35 -15.79 36.14 -1.86
C HIS A 35 -15.03 37.41 -2.20
N CYS A 36 -14.00 37.73 -1.42
CA CYS A 36 -13.23 38.95 -1.62
C CYS A 36 -12.50 38.94 -2.97
N ALA A 37 -11.93 37.81 -3.36
CA ALA A 37 -11.31 37.66 -4.68
C ALA A 37 -12.31 37.84 -5.83
N SER A 38 -13.56 37.38 -5.68
CA SER A 38 -14.60 37.54 -6.71
C SER A 38 -15.15 38.97 -6.84
N ARG A 39 -15.02 39.79 -5.80
CA ARG A 39 -15.58 41.15 -5.73
C ARG A 39 -14.53 42.25 -5.70
N ASP A 40 -13.27 41.90 -5.99
CA ASP A 40 -12.11 42.80 -5.91
C ASP A 40 -11.99 43.52 -4.55
N LEU A 41 -12.31 42.80 -3.47
CA LEU A 41 -12.15 43.26 -2.09
C LEU A 41 -10.83 42.75 -1.51
N PHE A 42 -10.34 43.43 -0.48
CA PHE A 42 -9.16 43.03 0.27
C PHE A 42 -9.54 42.05 1.39
N CYS A 43 -8.80 40.95 1.50
CA CYS A 43 -8.90 40.01 2.62
C CYS A 43 -7.49 39.61 3.07
N GLY A 44 -7.18 39.83 4.34
CA GLY A 44 -5.89 39.50 4.92
C GLY A 44 -6.02 39.05 6.37
N GLY A 45 -5.02 38.33 6.88
CA GLY A 45 -5.07 37.80 8.23
C GLY A 45 -3.80 37.11 8.68
N ILE A 46 -3.84 36.55 9.89
CA ILE A 46 -2.74 35.80 10.51
C ILE A 46 -3.26 34.46 11.02
N CYS A 47 -2.53 33.39 10.71
CA CYS A 47 -2.68 32.10 11.35
C CYS A 47 -1.61 31.96 12.45
N LEU A 48 -2.06 31.67 13.67
CA LEU A 48 -1.26 31.65 14.88
C LEU A 48 -0.97 30.22 15.33
N ASP A 49 0.28 29.97 15.73
CA ASP A 49 0.69 28.77 16.47
C ASP A 49 1.26 29.21 17.81
N ARG A 50 0.89 28.52 18.89
CA ARG A 50 1.45 28.75 20.23
C ARG A 50 2.41 27.64 20.58
N ARG A 51 3.57 28.00 21.12
CA ARG A 51 4.62 27.06 21.48
C ARG A 51 4.12 26.22 22.66
N LYS A 52 4.03 24.90 22.46
CA LYS A 52 3.71 23.93 23.52
C LYS A 52 2.52 24.37 24.38
N PHE A 53 1.42 24.77 23.74
CA PHE A 53 0.28 25.44 24.39
C PHE A 53 -0.13 24.84 25.74
N PHE A 54 -0.39 23.53 25.81
CA PHE A 54 -0.79 22.87 27.05
C PHE A 54 0.30 22.88 28.13
N ASP A 55 1.59 22.83 27.75
CA ASP A 55 2.72 22.77 28.68
C ASP A 55 3.01 24.12 29.33
N LEU A 56 2.64 25.24 28.69
CA LEU A 56 2.88 26.59 29.20
C LEU A 56 1.77 27.10 30.11
N LEU A 57 0.56 26.54 30.02
CA LEU A 57 -0.57 26.98 30.84
C LEU A 57 -0.29 26.80 32.34
N GLU A 58 -0.27 27.91 33.07
CA GLU A 58 -0.08 27.94 34.52
C GLU A 58 -1.33 27.45 35.27
N TYR A 59 -1.13 26.63 36.30
CA TYR A 59 -2.23 26.01 37.04
C TYR A 59 -3.11 27.05 37.72
N ASP A 60 -2.52 28.03 38.40
CA ASP A 60 -3.26 29.03 39.16
C ASP A 60 -4.08 29.94 38.27
N VAL A 61 -3.49 30.41 37.16
CA VAL A 61 -4.21 31.19 36.13
C VAL A 61 -5.37 30.39 35.58
N GLY A 62 -5.13 29.15 35.17
CA GLY A 62 -6.16 28.28 34.58
C GLY A 62 -7.34 28.03 35.53
N HIS A 63 -7.07 27.64 36.79
CA HIS A 63 -8.13 27.39 37.77
C HIS A 63 -8.87 28.67 38.16
N THR A 64 -8.16 29.80 38.28
CA THR A 64 -8.79 31.11 38.58
C THR A 64 -9.73 31.54 37.46
N VAL A 65 -9.31 31.37 36.21
CA VAL A 65 -10.16 31.64 35.04
C VAL A 65 -11.42 30.75 35.09
N LEU A 66 -11.29 29.45 35.31
CA LEU A 66 -12.45 28.56 35.40
C LEU A 66 -13.38 28.94 36.57
N GLN A 67 -12.82 29.31 37.72
CA GLN A 67 -13.59 29.80 38.86
C GLN A 67 -14.40 31.05 38.52
N ARG A 68 -13.76 32.03 37.87
CA ARG A 68 -14.43 33.28 37.44
C ARG A 68 -15.50 33.04 36.38
N LEU A 69 -15.35 32.00 35.56
CA LEU A 69 -16.37 31.55 34.61
C LEU A 69 -17.50 30.72 35.27
N GLY A 70 -17.45 30.50 36.58
CA GLY A 70 -18.50 29.79 37.34
C GLY A 70 -18.42 28.27 37.22
N ALA A 71 -17.22 27.70 37.08
CA ALA A 71 -17.05 26.25 37.11
C ALA A 71 -17.53 25.66 38.46
N PRO A 72 -18.12 24.44 38.47
CA PRO A 72 -18.56 23.81 39.71
C PRO A 72 -17.41 23.63 40.70
N GLU A 73 -17.63 24.05 41.95
CA GLU A 73 -16.58 24.11 42.98
C GLU A 73 -15.94 22.74 43.25
N GLY A 74 -16.74 21.67 43.32
CA GLY A 74 -16.23 20.31 43.50
C GLY A 74 -15.26 19.87 42.38
N VAL A 75 -15.49 20.30 41.13
CA VAL A 75 -14.59 20.02 40.00
C VAL A 75 -13.29 20.83 40.12
N LEU A 76 -13.39 22.10 40.51
CA LEU A 76 -12.22 22.95 40.73
C LEU A 76 -11.35 22.45 41.88
N ASN A 77 -11.96 22.04 42.99
CA ASN A 77 -11.26 21.54 44.16
C ASN A 77 -10.54 20.22 43.83
N ALA A 78 -11.20 19.31 43.11
CA ALA A 78 -10.58 18.10 42.62
C ALA A 78 -9.41 18.38 41.66
N GLY A 79 -9.60 19.30 40.71
CA GLY A 79 -8.56 19.72 39.77
C GLY A 79 -7.34 20.34 40.44
N ARG A 80 -7.56 21.30 41.34
CA ARG A 80 -6.51 21.95 42.14
C ARG A 80 -5.75 20.93 42.96
N SER A 81 -6.45 20.06 43.69
CA SER A 81 -5.83 19.01 44.50
C SER A 81 -5.00 18.05 43.67
N MET A 82 -5.47 17.68 42.47
CA MET A 82 -4.74 16.80 41.57
C MET A 82 -3.46 17.47 41.06
N TYR A 83 -3.56 18.70 40.57
CA TYR A 83 -2.42 19.41 39.96
C TYR A 83 -1.41 19.91 40.99
N SER A 84 -1.83 20.32 42.20
CA SER A 84 -0.92 20.77 43.27
C SER A 84 -0.06 19.64 43.84
N GLN A 85 -0.55 18.39 43.77
CA GLN A 85 0.16 17.20 44.24
C GLN A 85 0.88 16.46 43.09
N LEU A 86 0.79 16.98 41.86
CA LEU A 86 1.33 16.31 40.68
C LEU A 86 2.86 16.40 40.65
N ASN A 87 3.49 15.26 40.96
CA ASN A 87 4.93 15.07 40.82
C ASN A 87 5.24 14.31 39.53
N CYS A 88 6.02 14.91 38.64
CA CYS A 88 6.44 14.29 37.39
C CYS A 88 7.87 13.78 37.47
N ARG A 89 8.12 12.62 36.85
CA ARG A 89 9.47 12.11 36.59
C ARG A 89 9.68 11.98 35.09
N TYR A 90 10.78 12.50 34.58
CA TYR A 90 11.10 12.48 33.16
C TYR A 90 12.08 11.35 32.87
N LYS A 91 11.77 10.55 31.84
CA LYS A 91 12.66 9.47 31.38
C LYS A 91 13.41 9.92 30.14
N VAL A 92 14.72 10.12 30.25
CA VAL A 92 15.62 10.47 29.14
C VAL A 92 16.75 9.45 29.10
N ASN A 93 17.00 8.83 27.94
CA ASN A 93 18.09 7.85 27.77
C ASN A 93 18.15 6.73 28.82
N LYS A 94 16.98 6.23 29.24
CA LYS A 94 16.80 5.21 30.31
C LYS A 94 17.05 5.72 31.74
N SER A 95 17.54 6.93 31.94
CA SER A 95 17.60 7.57 33.25
C SER A 95 16.26 8.19 33.59
N LEU A 96 15.90 8.15 34.86
CA LEU A 96 14.70 8.78 35.40
C LEU A 96 15.15 9.98 36.25
N SER A 97 14.49 11.12 36.09
CA SER A 97 14.73 12.27 36.97
C SER A 97 14.21 12.01 38.38
N GLU A 98 14.68 12.83 39.32
CA GLU A 98 13.98 13.01 40.58
C GLU A 98 12.55 13.53 40.36
N PRO A 99 11.61 13.28 41.29
CA PRO A 99 10.29 13.89 41.24
C PRO A 99 10.44 15.41 41.18
N CYS A 100 9.78 16.00 40.19
CA CYS A 100 9.71 17.45 40.04
C CYS A 100 8.24 17.86 40.14
N ALA A 101 7.95 18.72 41.12
CA ALA A 101 6.66 19.37 41.24
C ALA A 101 6.47 20.32 40.06
N ARG A 102 5.25 20.37 39.52
CA ARG A 102 4.91 21.25 38.39
C ARG A 102 4.07 22.43 38.88
N THR A 103 4.39 23.62 38.38
CA THR A 103 3.57 24.83 38.54
C THR A 103 2.75 25.15 37.29
N ASN A 104 3.12 24.54 36.17
CA ASN A 104 2.47 24.71 34.87
C ASN A 104 2.41 23.41 34.08
N GLY A 105 1.62 23.47 33.02
CA GLY A 105 1.51 22.46 32.01
C GLY A 105 0.48 21.41 32.34
N PHE A 106 -0.75 21.69 31.94
CA PHE A 106 -1.87 20.79 32.15
C PHE A 106 -1.69 19.50 31.35
N ALA A 107 -2.16 18.40 31.92
CA ALA A 107 -1.97 17.08 31.31
C ALA A 107 -2.71 16.96 29.96
N GLN A 108 -1.99 16.54 28.93
CA GLN A 108 -2.59 16.27 27.61
C GLN A 108 -3.46 15.00 27.68
N GLY A 109 -4.72 15.12 27.27
CA GLY A 109 -5.71 14.04 27.35
C GLY A 109 -6.61 14.10 28.58
N ASP A 110 -6.34 15.00 29.54
CA ASP A 110 -7.28 15.33 30.60
C ASP A 110 -8.47 16.15 30.06
N SER A 111 -9.66 15.91 30.60
CA SER A 111 -10.87 16.63 30.22
C SER A 111 -10.97 18.01 30.85
N LEU A 112 -10.37 18.23 32.03
CA LEU A 112 -10.34 19.54 32.70
C LEU A 112 -9.33 20.48 32.02
N SER A 113 -8.14 19.98 31.68
CA SER A 113 -7.15 20.73 30.89
C SER A 113 -7.73 21.31 29.59
N LEU A 114 -8.60 20.56 28.93
CA LEU A 114 -9.32 21.01 27.75
C LEU A 114 -10.30 22.16 28.05
N GLN A 115 -10.92 22.19 29.24
CA GLN A 115 -11.77 23.34 29.63
C GLN A 115 -10.93 24.59 29.84
N VAL A 116 -9.76 24.46 30.48
CA VAL A 116 -8.82 25.57 30.67
C VAL A 116 -8.37 26.11 29.31
N ALA A 117 -7.94 25.23 28.40
CA ALA A 117 -7.57 25.58 27.04
C ALA A 117 -8.66 26.40 26.33
N LEU A 118 -9.90 25.90 26.33
CA LEU A 118 -11.03 26.57 25.69
C LEU A 118 -11.37 27.91 26.35
N ALA A 119 -11.26 28.02 27.67
CA ALA A 119 -11.49 29.25 28.40
C ALA A 119 -10.46 30.32 28.03
N MET A 120 -9.18 29.96 28.03
CA MET A 120 -8.09 30.86 27.64
C MET A 120 -8.28 31.36 26.21
N ILE A 121 -8.54 30.46 25.27
CA ILE A 121 -8.77 30.86 23.86
C ILE A 121 -10.05 31.70 23.70
N SER A 122 -11.10 31.45 24.48
CA SER A 122 -12.31 32.29 24.47
C SER A 122 -12.05 33.69 24.99
N ILE A 123 -11.19 33.85 26.00
CA ILE A 123 -10.75 35.16 26.49
C ILE A 123 -9.90 35.85 25.43
N TRP A 124 -8.93 35.14 24.82
CA TRP A 124 -8.12 35.66 23.72
C TRP A 124 -9.00 36.20 22.59
N THR A 125 -10.00 35.43 22.15
CA THR A 125 -10.93 35.84 21.09
C THR A 125 -11.59 37.17 21.43
N ARG A 126 -12.20 37.27 22.62
CA ARG A 126 -12.89 38.50 23.06
C ARG A 126 -11.93 39.67 23.19
N PHE A 127 -10.76 39.43 23.77
CA PHE A 127 -9.74 40.43 23.98
C PHE A 127 -9.30 41.03 22.65
N VAL A 128 -8.94 40.19 21.66
CA VAL A 128 -8.51 40.67 20.34
C VAL A 128 -9.64 41.43 19.63
N GLN A 129 -10.88 40.91 19.66
CA GLN A 129 -12.03 41.59 19.05
C GLN A 129 -12.34 42.97 19.69
N GLN A 130 -12.11 43.13 20.99
CA GLN A 130 -12.30 44.40 21.68
C GLN A 130 -11.21 45.43 21.37
N GLN A 131 -10.03 44.99 20.92
CA GLN A 131 -8.93 45.89 20.56
C GLN A 131 -8.97 46.32 19.08
N THR A 132 -9.87 45.75 18.29
CA THR A 132 -10.06 46.12 16.87
C THR A 132 -11.25 47.06 16.71
N SER A 133 -11.23 47.91 15.67
CA SER A 133 -12.33 48.84 15.38
C SER A 133 -13.68 48.09 15.21
N PRO A 134 -14.77 48.54 15.87
CA PRO A 134 -16.10 47.95 15.70
C PRO A 134 -16.66 48.08 14.27
N GLU A 135 -16.19 49.05 13.49
CA GLU A 135 -16.60 49.29 12.11
C GLU A 135 -15.88 48.38 11.11
N ALA A 136 -14.75 47.79 11.51
CA ALA A 136 -14.01 46.88 10.66
C ALA A 136 -14.71 45.52 10.60
N ASP A 137 -14.81 44.95 9.40
CA ASP A 137 -15.25 43.57 9.22
C ASP A 137 -14.10 42.64 9.65
N PHE A 138 -14.11 42.28 10.93
CA PHE A 138 -13.04 41.53 11.60
C PHE A 138 -13.58 40.22 12.19
N HIS A 139 -12.87 39.13 11.89
CA HIS A 139 -13.27 37.79 12.28
C HIS A 139 -12.13 37.04 12.96
N THR A 140 -12.50 36.20 13.91
CA THR A 140 -11.60 35.28 14.62
C THR A 140 -12.12 33.86 14.42
N GLY A 141 -11.23 32.87 14.55
CA GLY A 141 -11.61 31.47 14.55
C GLY A 141 -10.58 30.62 15.28
N SER A 142 -11.04 29.60 16.00
CA SER A 142 -10.16 28.72 16.77
C SER A 142 -10.58 27.25 16.73
N PHE A 143 -9.58 26.37 16.73
CA PHE A 143 -9.74 24.95 16.97
C PHE A 143 -8.81 24.54 18.11
N VAL A 144 -9.25 24.85 19.34
CA VAL A 144 -8.37 24.83 20.52
C VAL A 144 -7.25 25.86 20.30
N ASP A 145 -5.98 25.46 20.30
CA ASP A 145 -4.82 26.34 20.20
C ASP A 145 -4.56 26.86 18.78
N ASP A 146 -4.99 26.11 17.74
CA ASP A 146 -4.95 26.54 16.34
C ASP A 146 -5.90 27.74 16.14
N CYS A 147 -5.35 28.94 16.20
CA CYS A 147 -6.09 30.20 16.13
C CYS A 147 -5.79 30.94 14.84
N HIS A 148 -6.75 31.70 14.34
CA HIS A 148 -6.55 32.63 13.25
C HIS A 148 -7.48 33.82 13.39
N PHE A 149 -7.13 34.92 12.75
CA PHE A 149 -8.00 36.06 12.58
C PHE A 149 -7.76 36.69 11.21
N TYR A 150 -8.79 37.32 10.67
CA TYR A 150 -8.74 37.98 9.37
C TYR A 150 -9.72 39.15 9.32
N SER A 151 -9.50 40.03 8.36
CA SER A 151 -10.34 41.18 8.11
C SER A 151 -10.55 41.35 6.62
N THR A 152 -11.71 41.89 6.28
CA THR A 152 -12.21 42.09 4.92
C THR A 152 -12.61 43.55 4.73
N GLY A 153 -12.49 44.07 3.50
CA GLY A 153 -12.88 45.45 3.22
C GLY A 153 -12.49 45.95 1.84
N THR A 154 -12.98 47.15 1.50
CA THR A 154 -12.67 47.84 0.25
C THR A 154 -11.36 48.63 0.32
N ILE A 155 -10.94 49.03 1.52
CA ILE A 155 -9.75 49.86 1.72
C ILE A 155 -8.61 49.00 2.28
N ARG A 156 -7.57 48.83 1.46
CA ARG A 156 -6.37 48.05 1.77
C ARG A 156 -5.73 48.43 3.10
N ASP A 157 -5.59 49.73 3.36
CA ASP A 157 -4.91 50.23 4.55
C ASP A 157 -5.71 49.96 5.83
N THR A 158 -7.03 50.15 5.79
CA THR A 158 -7.93 49.82 6.90
C THR A 158 -7.85 48.35 7.27
N VAL A 159 -7.86 47.45 6.28
CA VAL A 159 -7.69 46.00 6.50
C VAL A 159 -6.33 45.72 7.14
N ALA A 160 -5.24 46.24 6.57
CA ALA A 160 -3.90 46.00 7.09
C ALA A 160 -3.70 46.52 8.52
N SER A 161 -4.17 47.74 8.82
CA SER A 161 -4.11 48.33 10.16
C SER A 161 -4.92 47.52 11.17
N THR A 162 -6.11 47.04 10.79
CA THR A 162 -6.94 46.19 11.67
C THR A 162 -6.21 44.88 12.03
N ILE A 163 -5.56 44.24 11.05
CA ILE A 163 -4.78 43.02 11.27
C ILE A 163 -3.57 43.27 12.17
N ALA A 164 -2.88 44.40 11.99
CA ALA A 164 -1.72 44.76 12.79
C ALA A 164 -2.10 45.07 14.25
N GLN A 165 -3.23 45.77 14.48
CA GLN A 165 -3.80 45.97 15.82
C GLN A 165 -4.17 44.63 16.48
N ALA A 166 -4.83 43.73 15.74
CA ALA A 166 -5.19 42.41 16.24
C ALA A 166 -3.95 41.57 16.59
N TRP A 167 -2.88 41.66 15.81
CA TRP A 167 -1.59 41.01 16.09
C TRP A 167 -0.97 41.53 17.40
N GLN A 168 -0.91 42.85 17.56
CA GLN A 168 -0.39 43.48 18.78
C GLN A 168 -1.21 43.04 20.00
N ALA A 169 -2.54 43.04 19.90
CA ALA A 169 -3.43 42.56 20.96
C ALA A 169 -3.18 41.08 21.28
N SER A 170 -3.00 40.23 20.26
CA SER A 170 -2.70 38.81 20.47
C SER A 170 -1.37 38.60 21.19
N ARG A 171 -0.33 39.35 20.84
CA ARG A 171 0.99 39.26 21.49
C ARG A 171 0.95 39.75 22.93
N ARG A 172 0.21 40.84 23.19
CA ARG A 172 -0.05 41.33 24.54
C ARG A 172 -0.80 40.30 25.37
N TYR A 173 -1.84 39.68 24.81
CA TYR A 173 -2.57 38.62 25.48
C TYR A 173 -1.67 37.44 25.82
N ASP A 174 -0.90 36.92 24.85
CA ASP A 174 -0.02 35.77 25.07
C ASP A 174 0.96 36.05 26.22
N ARG A 175 1.58 37.25 26.26
CA ARG A 175 2.47 37.67 27.36
C ARG A 175 1.76 37.67 28.73
N ILE A 176 0.55 38.23 28.81
CA ILE A 176 -0.22 38.30 30.07
C ILE A 176 -0.68 36.90 30.51
N ALA A 177 -1.00 36.03 29.55
CA ALA A 177 -1.50 34.69 29.78
C ALA A 177 -0.39 33.66 30.11
N GLY A 178 0.89 34.06 30.12
CA GLY A 178 2.02 33.13 30.27
C GLY A 178 2.23 32.21 29.06
N LEU A 179 1.73 32.62 27.88
CA LEU A 179 1.83 31.87 26.64
C LEU A 179 2.91 32.47 25.73
N GLU A 180 3.48 31.62 24.87
CA GLU A 180 4.45 32.05 23.86
C GLU A 180 3.93 31.77 22.47
N THR A 181 3.87 32.80 21.61
CA THR A 181 3.63 32.61 20.18
C THR A 181 4.84 31.94 19.53
N ASN A 182 4.60 30.95 18.68
CA ASN A 182 5.62 30.31 17.88
C ASN A 182 5.77 31.04 16.53
N VAL A 183 6.70 31.98 16.48
CA VAL A 183 6.92 32.85 15.30
C VAL A 183 7.24 32.01 14.05
N SER A 184 8.03 30.94 14.18
CA SER A 184 8.42 30.08 13.04
C SER A 184 7.27 29.35 12.34
N LYS A 185 6.11 29.23 13.02
CA LYS A 185 4.90 28.59 12.48
C LYS A 185 3.73 29.55 12.34
N THR A 186 3.88 30.78 12.81
CA THR A 186 2.90 31.84 12.65
C THR A 186 3.19 32.55 11.34
N PHE A 187 2.16 32.89 10.59
CA PHE A 187 2.33 33.54 9.28
C PHE A 187 1.15 34.43 8.94
N ALA A 188 1.43 35.45 8.15
CA ALA A 188 0.40 36.29 7.53
C ALA A 188 -0.07 35.65 6.22
N PHE A 189 -1.26 36.03 5.78
CA PHE A 189 -1.79 35.67 4.46
C PHE A 189 -2.64 36.82 3.91
N SER A 190 -2.76 36.88 2.59
CA SER A 190 -3.64 37.82 1.91
C SER A 190 -4.10 37.29 0.55
N ASN A 191 -5.21 37.83 0.06
CA ASN A 191 -5.75 37.46 -1.25
C ASN A 191 -5.08 38.18 -2.44
N ASN A 192 -4.24 39.20 -2.22
CA ASN A 192 -3.50 39.88 -3.29
C ASN A 192 -2.14 40.43 -2.85
N SER A 193 -1.23 40.66 -3.80
CA SER A 193 0.15 41.09 -3.49
C SER A 193 0.25 42.52 -2.97
N GLN A 194 -0.72 43.39 -3.27
CA GLN A 194 -0.71 44.77 -2.76
C GLN A 194 -0.94 44.79 -1.25
N LEU A 195 -1.86 43.95 -0.77
CA LEU A 195 -2.14 43.81 0.65
C LEU A 195 -0.96 43.17 1.40
N ASP A 196 -0.14 42.33 0.77
CA ASP A 196 1.10 41.84 1.41
C ASP A 196 2.02 42.96 1.83
N VAL A 197 2.30 43.88 0.90
CA VAL A 197 3.22 45.00 1.12
C VAL A 197 2.66 45.89 2.21
N GLN A 198 1.35 46.15 2.19
CA GLN A 198 0.71 46.97 3.21
C GLN A 198 0.70 46.27 4.59
N LEU A 199 0.43 44.96 4.63
CA LEU A 199 0.45 44.19 5.87
C LEU A 199 1.85 44.16 6.48
N ASP A 200 2.88 43.86 5.70
CA ASP A 200 4.27 43.85 6.15
C ASP A 200 4.68 45.21 6.72
N LYS A 201 4.32 46.30 6.00
CA LYS A 201 4.54 47.67 6.47
C LYS A 201 3.86 47.92 7.82
N ARG A 202 2.55 47.69 7.92
CA ARG A 202 1.78 47.95 9.15
C ARG A 202 2.23 47.08 10.32
N LEU A 203 2.60 45.82 10.09
CA LEU A 203 3.11 44.94 11.14
C LEU A 203 4.44 45.45 11.70
N LYS A 204 5.37 45.90 10.83
CA LYS A 204 6.67 46.46 11.23
C LYS A 204 6.58 47.81 11.93
N GLU A 205 5.54 48.59 11.66
CA GLU A 205 5.28 49.85 12.40
C GLU A 205 5.02 49.60 13.89
N PHE A 206 4.37 48.48 14.25
CA PHE A 206 4.10 48.13 15.65
C PHE A 206 5.18 47.28 16.31
N ASP A 207 5.81 46.41 15.52
CA ASP A 207 6.83 45.49 15.98
C ASP A 207 7.94 45.45 14.92
N PRO A 208 8.98 46.29 15.04
CA PRO A 208 10.06 46.39 14.05
C PRO A 208 10.81 45.07 13.81
N GLU A 209 10.76 44.14 14.77
CA GLU A 209 11.36 42.81 14.69
C GLU A 209 10.39 41.75 14.13
N CYS A 210 9.17 42.13 13.76
CA CYS A 210 8.15 41.23 13.22
C CYS A 210 8.56 40.70 11.84
N ASP A 211 8.97 39.43 11.80
CA ASP A 211 9.32 38.71 10.58
C ASP A 211 8.29 37.60 10.27
N LEU A 212 7.04 38.00 10.02
CA LEU A 212 5.99 37.07 9.61
C LEU A 212 6.00 36.89 8.11
N SER A 213 6.30 35.67 7.65
CA SER A 213 6.18 35.33 6.23
C SER A 213 4.73 35.49 5.75
N ASN A 214 4.55 36.01 4.54
CA ASN A 214 3.24 36.10 3.90
C ASN A 214 3.04 34.91 2.93
N ILE A 215 2.09 34.03 3.26
CA ILE A 215 1.92 32.73 2.60
C ILE A 215 0.69 32.72 1.69
N SER A 216 0.89 32.29 0.44
CA SER A 216 -0.17 32.20 -0.57
C SER A 216 -1.07 30.97 -0.43
N SER A 217 -0.55 29.87 0.13
CA SER A 217 -1.31 28.66 0.42
C SER A 217 -0.77 27.94 1.65
N PHE A 218 -1.65 27.57 2.57
CA PHE A 218 -1.28 27.05 3.88
C PHE A 218 -2.28 25.99 4.37
N LYS A 219 -1.91 25.28 5.43
CA LYS A 219 -2.75 24.26 6.06
C LYS A 219 -3.41 24.84 7.32
N LEU A 220 -4.74 24.84 7.36
CA LEU A 220 -5.53 25.18 8.54
C LEU A 220 -6.33 23.96 8.99
N VAL A 221 -6.09 23.48 10.22
CA VAL A 221 -6.77 22.32 10.83
C VAL A 221 -6.86 21.08 9.94
N GLY A 222 -5.85 20.89 9.08
CA GLY A 222 -5.77 19.76 8.15
C GLY A 222 -6.21 20.05 6.71
N SER A 223 -6.88 21.16 6.44
CA SER A 223 -7.32 21.52 5.08
C SER A 223 -6.34 22.52 4.45
N VAL A 224 -6.06 22.38 3.16
CA VAL A 224 -5.24 23.35 2.43
C VAL A 224 -6.15 24.51 2.01
N ILE A 225 -5.79 25.72 2.41
CA ILE A 225 -6.41 26.98 2.01
C ILE A 225 -5.45 27.66 1.03
N THR A 226 -6.00 28.30 0.01
CA THR A 226 -5.25 29.09 -0.96
C THR A 226 -5.76 30.51 -0.89
N ALA A 227 -4.97 31.40 -0.31
CA ALA A 227 -5.29 32.82 -0.25
C ALA A 227 -5.12 33.46 -1.63
N LYS A 228 -4.08 33.07 -2.39
CA LYS A 228 -3.86 33.51 -3.77
C LYS A 228 -2.99 32.56 -4.57
N GLY A 229 -3.02 32.73 -5.89
CA GLY A 229 -2.20 31.95 -6.81
C GLY A 229 -2.57 30.47 -6.87
N LYS A 230 -1.57 29.59 -7.01
CA LYS A 230 -1.79 28.16 -7.19
C LYS A 230 -1.82 27.42 -5.84
N PRO A 231 -2.77 26.50 -5.63
CA PRO A 231 -2.81 25.69 -4.41
C PRO A 231 -1.58 24.81 -4.22
N SER A 232 -1.12 24.68 -2.97
CA SER A 232 -0.08 23.71 -2.61
C SER A 232 -0.59 22.27 -2.77
N THR A 233 0.23 21.35 -3.30
CA THR A 233 -0.19 19.97 -3.61
C THR A 233 0.52 18.89 -2.80
N ASP A 234 1.56 19.22 -2.05
CA ASP A 234 2.43 18.25 -1.37
C ASP A 234 1.67 17.45 -0.30
N ASP A 235 0.89 18.14 0.53
CA ASP A 235 0.09 17.50 1.57
C ASP A 235 -0.97 16.56 0.99
N ARG A 236 -1.54 16.93 -0.16
CA ARG A 236 -2.51 16.09 -0.87
C ARG A 236 -1.84 14.81 -1.37
N ALA A 237 -0.70 14.93 -2.03
CA ALA A 237 0.07 13.78 -2.53
C ALA A 237 0.41 12.81 -1.38
N ASN A 238 0.91 13.35 -0.26
CA ASN A 238 1.23 12.55 0.93
C ASN A 238 0.02 11.81 1.53
N ARG A 239 -1.19 12.37 1.44
CA ARG A 239 -2.42 11.69 1.90
C ARG A 239 -2.85 10.59 0.95
N VAL A 240 -2.79 10.85 -0.35
CA VAL A 240 -3.09 9.86 -1.39
C VAL A 240 -2.15 8.67 -1.27
N ASP A 241 -0.85 8.91 -1.15
CA ASP A 241 0.16 7.84 -1.05
C ASP A 241 -0.02 6.98 0.20
N ARG A 242 -0.23 7.60 1.36
CA ARG A 242 -0.54 6.88 2.61
C ARG A 242 -1.82 6.05 2.48
N THR A 243 -2.83 6.56 1.79
CA THR A 243 -4.09 5.84 1.54
C THR A 243 -3.85 4.63 0.64
N ILE A 244 -3.12 4.80 -0.47
CA ILE A 244 -2.74 3.71 -1.38
C ILE A 244 -1.95 2.62 -0.64
N GLN A 245 -0.99 2.99 0.21
CA GLN A 245 -0.24 2.03 1.02
C GLN A 245 -1.15 1.21 1.95
N LYS A 246 -2.14 1.85 2.59
CA LYS A 246 -3.13 1.15 3.43
C LYS A 246 -4.04 0.24 2.60
N LEU A 247 -4.50 0.67 1.42
CA LEU A 247 -5.29 -0.18 0.51
C LEU A 247 -4.49 -1.42 0.06
N ARG A 248 -3.19 -1.25 -0.24
CA ARG A 248 -2.31 -2.39 -0.58
C ARG A 248 -2.20 -3.40 0.56
N LYS A 249 -2.17 -2.95 1.82
CA LYS A 249 -2.19 -3.84 3.00
C LYS A 249 -3.53 -4.56 3.17
N ILE A 250 -4.66 -3.90 2.90
CA ILE A 250 -5.99 -4.52 2.98
C ILE A 250 -6.16 -5.64 1.94
N ARG A 251 -5.54 -5.51 0.77
CA ARG A 251 -5.62 -6.50 -0.31
C ARG A 251 -5.19 -7.91 0.13
N THR A 252 -4.22 -8.03 1.03
CA THR A 252 -3.71 -9.32 1.51
C THR A 252 -4.53 -9.89 2.66
N ALA A 253 -5.50 -9.14 3.20
CA ALA A 253 -6.33 -9.61 4.31
C ALA A 253 -7.25 -10.77 3.86
N PRO A 254 -7.33 -11.88 4.64
CA PRO A 254 -8.18 -13.04 4.35
C PRO A 254 -9.64 -12.76 4.74
N VAL A 255 -10.21 -11.68 4.19
CA VAL A 255 -11.58 -11.23 4.46
C VAL A 255 -12.45 -11.35 3.22
N ARG A 256 -13.76 -11.49 3.44
CA ARG A 256 -14.79 -11.53 2.39
C ARG A 256 -14.79 -10.23 1.58
N PHE A 257 -15.29 -10.30 0.34
CA PHE A 257 -15.36 -9.15 -0.58
C PHE A 257 -16.02 -7.91 0.05
N ALA A 258 -17.19 -8.10 0.68
CA ALA A 258 -17.92 -7.00 1.31
C ALA A 258 -17.12 -6.34 2.46
N ASN A 259 -16.48 -7.14 3.31
CA ASN A 259 -15.64 -6.65 4.39
C ASN A 259 -14.42 -5.92 3.84
N ARG A 260 -13.83 -6.40 2.74
CA ARG A 260 -12.70 -5.73 2.08
C ARG A 260 -13.10 -4.36 1.52
N ALA A 261 -14.26 -4.28 0.87
CA ALA A 261 -14.82 -3.02 0.40
C ALA A 261 -15.07 -2.07 1.58
N GLN A 262 -15.66 -2.54 2.68
CA GLN A 262 -15.89 -1.73 3.88
C GLN A 262 -14.59 -1.23 4.53
N MET A 263 -13.55 -2.06 4.61
CA MET A 263 -12.22 -1.64 5.09
C MET A 263 -11.60 -0.60 4.16
N ALA A 264 -11.76 -0.77 2.84
CA ALA A 264 -11.31 0.20 1.86
C ALA A 264 -12.05 1.54 2.05
N GLU A 265 -13.38 1.53 2.22
CA GLU A 265 -14.20 2.73 2.47
C GLU A 265 -13.67 3.52 3.67
N ALA A 266 -13.35 2.83 4.78
CA ALA A 266 -12.85 3.45 6.00
C ALA A 266 -11.47 4.12 5.82
N VAL A 267 -10.60 3.54 4.99
CA VAL A 267 -9.27 4.08 4.72
C VAL A 267 -9.29 5.18 3.65
N PHE A 268 -10.21 5.08 2.68
CA PHE A 268 -10.28 5.96 1.53
C PHE A 268 -10.60 7.41 1.91
N THR A 269 -11.34 7.62 3.01
CA THR A 269 -11.61 8.94 3.60
C THR A 269 -10.33 9.74 3.89
N GLY A 270 -9.21 9.08 4.16
CA GLY A 270 -7.91 9.73 4.37
C GLY A 270 -7.40 10.49 3.14
N ALA A 271 -7.68 10.01 1.92
CA ALA A 271 -7.35 10.71 0.69
C ALA A 271 -8.35 11.84 0.36
N LEU A 272 -9.59 11.68 0.82
CA LEU A 272 -10.69 12.60 0.54
C LEU A 272 -10.73 13.82 1.45
N PHE A 273 -10.13 13.76 2.65
CA PHE A 273 -10.13 14.90 3.57
C PHE A 273 -9.57 16.16 2.90
N GLY A 274 -10.36 17.23 2.87
CA GLY A 274 -10.01 18.54 2.30
C GLY A 274 -10.31 18.65 0.80
N THR A 275 -10.88 17.61 0.16
CA THR A 275 -11.27 17.68 -1.27
C THR A 275 -12.37 18.70 -1.54
N GLU A 276 -13.04 19.12 -0.48
CA GLU A 276 -14.06 20.14 -0.43
C GLU A 276 -13.51 21.54 -0.70
N LEU A 277 -12.20 21.76 -0.52
CA LEU A 277 -11.50 23.01 -0.85
C LEU A 277 -10.54 22.85 -2.05
N GLN A 278 -9.94 21.67 -2.23
CA GLN A 278 -8.96 21.44 -3.29
C GLN A 278 -9.12 20.05 -3.93
N ASP A 279 -9.24 20.00 -5.25
CA ASP A 279 -9.45 18.75 -5.98
C ASP A 279 -8.26 17.78 -5.96
N LEU A 280 -8.54 16.53 -6.32
CA LEU A 280 -7.52 15.55 -6.66
C LEU A 280 -7.09 15.71 -8.12
N SER A 281 -5.81 15.57 -8.42
CA SER A 281 -5.35 15.51 -9.81
C SER A 281 -5.83 14.24 -10.51
N VAL A 282 -5.94 14.26 -11.84
CA VAL A 282 -6.34 13.08 -12.64
C VAL A 282 -5.44 11.87 -12.31
N THR A 283 -4.13 12.07 -12.25
CA THR A 283 -3.16 11.03 -11.89
C THR A 283 -3.42 10.43 -10.50
N GLN A 284 -3.77 11.26 -9.52
CA GLN A 284 -4.12 10.78 -8.17
C GLN A 284 -5.42 9.98 -8.16
N GLN A 285 -6.43 10.44 -8.92
CA GLN A 285 -7.70 9.74 -9.06
C GLN A 285 -7.49 8.35 -9.70
N ASP A 286 -6.71 8.27 -10.77
CA ASP A 286 -6.41 7.02 -11.47
C ASP A 286 -5.59 6.04 -10.62
N SER A 287 -4.63 6.56 -9.84
CA SER A 287 -3.83 5.76 -8.91
C SER A 287 -4.69 5.15 -7.80
N LEU A 288 -5.62 5.94 -7.24
CA LEU A 288 -6.58 5.46 -6.25
C LEU A 288 -7.55 4.43 -6.85
N LYS A 289 -8.12 4.71 -8.03
CA LYS A 289 -8.99 3.77 -8.78
C LYS A 289 -8.27 2.45 -9.03
N SER A 290 -7.01 2.49 -9.46
CA SER A 290 -6.19 1.29 -9.70
C SER A 290 -5.94 0.50 -8.41
N ALA A 291 -5.63 1.18 -7.31
CA ALA A 291 -5.43 0.55 -6.01
C ALA A 291 -6.69 -0.14 -5.48
N VAL A 292 -7.86 0.50 -5.62
CA VAL A 292 -9.15 -0.08 -5.21
C VAL A 292 -9.51 -1.28 -6.08
N THR A 293 -9.37 -1.19 -7.42
CA THR A 293 -9.62 -2.32 -8.33
C THR A 293 -8.75 -3.53 -7.97
N ALA A 294 -7.47 -3.31 -7.73
CA ALA A 294 -6.52 -4.36 -7.35
C ALA A 294 -6.80 -4.94 -5.96
N LEU A 295 -7.39 -4.18 -5.05
CA LEU A 295 -7.81 -4.64 -3.72
C LEU A 295 -9.03 -5.55 -3.82
N LEU A 296 -10.03 -5.19 -4.63
CA LEU A 296 -11.29 -5.92 -4.72
C LEU A 296 -11.11 -7.32 -5.33
N TRP A 297 -10.14 -7.51 -6.22
CA TRP A 297 -9.95 -8.74 -7.00
C TRP A 297 -8.52 -9.28 -6.97
N LYS A 298 -8.37 -10.61 -6.91
CA LYS A 298 -7.08 -11.30 -7.11
C LYS A 298 -6.93 -11.64 -8.61
N GLY A 299 -5.82 -11.25 -9.25
CA GLY A 299 -5.49 -11.60 -10.66
C GLY A 299 -5.62 -10.45 -11.67
N LYS A 300 -5.53 -10.76 -12.97
CA LYS A 300 -5.65 -9.79 -14.08
C LYS A 300 -7.06 -9.19 -14.13
N THR A 301 -7.16 -7.86 -14.16
CA THR A 301 -8.42 -7.09 -14.00
C THR A 301 -8.96 -6.46 -15.29
N TRP A 302 -8.31 -6.67 -16.44
CA TRP A 302 -8.56 -5.91 -17.66
C TRP A 302 -9.90 -6.23 -18.37
N TYR A 303 -10.51 -7.39 -18.10
CA TYR A 303 -11.84 -7.74 -18.64
C TYR A 303 -13.01 -7.20 -17.82
N ARG A 304 -12.77 -6.58 -16.65
CA ARG A 304 -13.86 -6.10 -15.80
C ARG A 304 -14.34 -4.75 -16.28
N SER A 305 -15.65 -4.55 -16.40
CA SER A 305 -16.21 -3.22 -16.60
C SER A 305 -15.99 -2.37 -15.34
N PRO A 306 -15.12 -1.33 -15.38
CA PRO A 306 -14.93 -0.46 -14.22
C PRO A 306 -16.23 0.26 -13.86
N ALA A 307 -17.03 0.64 -14.85
CA ALA A 307 -18.33 1.27 -14.66
C ALA A 307 -19.23 0.44 -13.75
N ILE A 308 -19.44 -0.84 -14.07
CA ILE A 308 -20.32 -1.72 -13.29
C ILE A 308 -19.69 -2.06 -11.93
N THR A 309 -18.37 -2.25 -11.90
CA THR A 309 -17.65 -2.49 -10.64
C THR A 309 -17.91 -1.37 -9.64
N TYR A 310 -17.75 -0.12 -10.05
CA TYR A 310 -17.87 1.05 -9.16
C TYR A 310 -19.30 1.53 -8.92
N THR A 311 -20.29 1.03 -9.66
CA THR A 311 -21.69 1.46 -9.52
C THR A 311 -22.59 0.41 -8.90
N HIS A 312 -22.44 -0.87 -9.28
CA HIS A 312 -23.30 -1.98 -8.86
C HIS A 312 -22.67 -2.86 -7.78
N LEU A 313 -21.34 -3.01 -7.78
CA LEU A 313 -20.66 -3.90 -6.84
C LEU A 313 -20.12 -3.17 -5.60
N VAL A 314 -19.72 -1.91 -5.76
CA VAL A 314 -19.30 -1.03 -4.67
C VAL A 314 -19.95 0.34 -4.79
N LYS A 315 -19.80 1.16 -3.75
CA LYS A 315 -20.39 2.49 -3.66
C LYS A 315 -19.46 3.53 -4.31
N PRO A 316 -19.82 4.16 -5.45
CA PRO A 316 -18.91 5.07 -6.16
C PRO A 316 -18.58 6.30 -5.30
N HIS A 317 -19.59 6.83 -4.60
CA HIS A 317 -19.46 7.94 -3.65
C HIS A 317 -18.59 7.67 -2.43
N ARG A 318 -18.01 6.45 -2.29
CA ARG A 318 -17.08 6.10 -1.19
C ARG A 318 -15.74 5.56 -1.66
N LEU A 319 -15.69 4.95 -2.83
CA LEU A 319 -14.52 4.20 -3.30
C LEU A 319 -13.98 4.65 -4.66
N LEU A 320 -14.64 5.60 -5.32
CA LEU A 320 -14.12 6.24 -6.51
C LEU A 320 -13.82 7.70 -6.20
N ALA A 321 -12.58 8.12 -6.45
CA ALA A 321 -12.03 9.39 -5.98
C ALA A 321 -12.90 10.60 -6.37
N LYS A 322 -13.25 10.72 -7.66
CA LYS A 322 -14.04 11.83 -8.19
C LYS A 322 -15.48 11.86 -7.64
N PRO A 323 -16.30 10.79 -7.74
CA PRO A 323 -17.62 10.82 -7.15
C PRO A 323 -17.64 11.00 -5.63
N ALA A 324 -16.66 10.43 -4.93
CA ALA A 324 -16.56 10.59 -3.49
C ALA A 324 -16.21 12.04 -3.10
N ALA A 325 -15.26 12.68 -3.79
CA ALA A 325 -14.94 14.09 -3.57
C ALA A 325 -16.17 15.00 -3.80
N ILE A 326 -16.95 14.76 -4.86
CA ILE A 326 -18.21 15.48 -5.11
C ILE A 326 -19.22 15.24 -3.98
N TYR A 327 -19.39 13.99 -3.56
CA TYR A 327 -20.30 13.63 -2.47
C TYR A 327 -19.93 14.36 -1.17
N HIS A 328 -18.66 14.34 -0.79
CA HIS A 328 -18.17 15.03 0.41
C HIS A 328 -18.31 16.54 0.30
N CYS A 329 -17.98 17.14 -0.85
CA CYS A 329 -18.12 18.57 -1.11
C CYS A 329 -19.58 19.04 -0.91
N LEU A 330 -20.54 18.40 -1.58
CA LEU A 330 -21.95 18.81 -1.51
C LEU A 330 -22.61 18.50 -0.16
N THR A 331 -22.27 17.36 0.47
CA THR A 331 -22.80 17.04 1.81
C THR A 331 -22.22 17.92 2.91
N LEU A 332 -20.94 18.30 2.81
CA LEU A 332 -20.32 19.26 3.72
C LEU A 332 -20.94 20.65 3.57
N ALA A 333 -21.06 21.14 2.33
CA ALA A 333 -21.66 22.44 2.04
C ALA A 333 -23.08 22.51 2.62
N ARG A 334 -23.93 21.54 2.32
CA ARG A 334 -25.28 21.42 2.91
C ARG A 334 -25.26 21.48 4.44
N ARG A 335 -24.39 20.69 5.08
CA ARG A 335 -24.30 20.64 6.54
C ARG A 335 -23.94 22.00 7.14
N LEU A 336 -22.93 22.67 6.58
CA LEU A 336 -22.49 23.98 7.05
C LEU A 336 -23.54 25.06 6.79
N LEU A 337 -24.14 25.11 5.60
CA LEU A 337 -25.17 26.08 5.24
C LEU A 337 -26.45 25.93 6.07
N LEU A 338 -26.84 24.70 6.43
CA LEU A 338 -27.96 24.46 7.35
C LEU A 338 -27.64 24.93 8.77
N LYS A 339 -26.39 24.73 9.23
CA LYS A 339 -25.95 25.05 10.60
C LYS A 339 -25.66 26.55 10.81
N ARG A 340 -25.08 27.23 9.82
CA ARG A 340 -24.50 28.57 9.94
C ARG A 340 -25.16 29.57 8.99
N ALA A 341 -25.98 30.46 9.56
CA ALA A 341 -26.70 31.48 8.80
C ALA A 341 -25.76 32.54 8.19
N ASP A 342 -24.68 32.86 8.88
CA ASP A 342 -23.60 33.74 8.41
C ASP A 342 -22.93 33.17 7.14
N LEU A 343 -22.56 31.89 7.15
CA LEU A 343 -22.02 31.24 5.96
C LEU A 343 -23.05 31.12 4.83
N ARG A 344 -24.33 30.92 5.17
CA ARG A 344 -25.41 30.87 4.19
C ARG A 344 -25.56 32.18 3.44
N ARG A 345 -25.52 33.30 4.16
CA ARG A 345 -25.57 34.65 3.59
C ARG A 345 -24.36 34.90 2.69
N LEU A 346 -23.15 34.70 3.21
CA LEU A 346 -21.92 34.90 2.45
C LEU A 346 -21.89 34.03 1.18
N PHE A 347 -22.32 32.77 1.29
CA PHE A 347 -22.38 31.87 0.14
C PHE A 347 -23.32 32.37 -0.96
N GLN A 348 -24.50 32.87 -0.59
CA GLN A 348 -25.46 33.43 -1.55
C GLN A 348 -24.90 34.69 -2.21
N GLU A 349 -24.28 35.59 -1.43
CA GLU A 349 -23.67 36.82 -1.94
C GLU A 349 -22.50 36.51 -2.90
N THR A 350 -21.65 35.52 -2.58
CA THR A 350 -20.59 35.07 -3.48
C THR A 350 -21.14 34.44 -4.76
N TRP A 351 -22.25 33.68 -4.66
CA TRP A 351 -22.86 33.04 -5.84
C TRP A 351 -23.43 34.04 -6.85
N GLN A 352 -24.06 35.12 -6.38
CA GLN A 352 -24.67 36.13 -7.26
C GLN A 352 -23.67 36.86 -8.17
N GLY A 353 -22.41 36.96 -7.77
CA GLY A 353 -21.33 37.55 -8.54
C GLY A 353 -20.21 36.55 -8.84
N PHE A 354 -20.56 35.26 -9.01
CA PHE A 354 -19.57 34.20 -9.06
C PHE A 354 -18.56 34.39 -10.20
N VAL A 355 -17.30 34.51 -9.81
CA VAL A 355 -16.14 34.38 -10.68
C VAL A 355 -15.35 33.18 -10.18
N GLN A 356 -14.88 32.33 -11.09
CA GLN A 356 -14.13 31.14 -10.71
C GLN A 356 -12.80 31.52 -10.04
N GLN A 357 -12.64 31.08 -8.79
CA GLN A 357 -11.50 31.38 -7.92
C GLN A 357 -11.04 30.10 -7.18
N ASN A 358 -10.21 30.26 -6.15
CA ASN A 358 -9.90 29.17 -5.23
C ASN A 358 -10.84 29.23 -4.02
N GLY A 359 -11.70 28.23 -3.86
CA GLY A 359 -12.55 28.12 -2.67
C GLY A 359 -13.72 27.16 -2.82
N PRO A 360 -14.55 27.04 -1.77
CA PRO A 360 -15.69 26.14 -1.73
C PRO A 360 -16.68 26.29 -2.88
N LEU A 361 -17.00 27.52 -3.29
CA LEU A 361 -18.00 27.78 -4.31
C LEU A 361 -17.49 27.34 -5.68
N SER A 362 -16.23 27.61 -5.99
CA SER A 362 -15.55 27.13 -7.20
C SER A 362 -15.41 25.61 -7.21
N ARG A 363 -15.23 24.97 -6.05
CA ARG A 363 -15.26 23.52 -5.92
C ARG A 363 -16.64 22.94 -6.19
N ILE A 364 -17.70 23.58 -5.69
CA ILE A 364 -19.09 23.19 -5.97
C ILE A 364 -19.42 23.41 -7.44
N HIS A 365 -19.01 24.54 -8.03
CA HIS A 365 -19.19 24.83 -9.46
C HIS A 365 -18.59 23.71 -10.32
N LYS A 366 -17.35 23.32 -10.02
CA LYS A 366 -16.70 22.19 -10.69
C LYS A 366 -17.44 20.87 -10.47
N ALA A 367 -17.93 20.61 -9.25
CA ALA A 367 -18.73 19.42 -8.96
C ALA A 367 -20.04 19.38 -9.76
N VAL A 368 -20.72 20.52 -9.91
CA VAL A 368 -21.94 20.66 -10.73
C VAL A 368 -21.62 20.40 -12.20
N HIS A 369 -20.55 21.00 -12.72
CA HIS A 369 -20.07 20.75 -14.08
C HIS A 369 -19.73 19.27 -14.30
N ASP A 370 -19.00 18.65 -13.37
CA ASP A 370 -18.64 17.22 -13.45
C ASP A 370 -19.85 16.27 -13.41
N LEU A 371 -20.92 16.68 -12.73
CA LEU A 371 -22.20 15.97 -12.73
C LEU A 371 -23.01 16.18 -14.03
N GLN A 372 -22.60 17.11 -14.90
CA GLN A 372 -23.38 17.63 -16.02
C GLN A 372 -24.74 18.19 -15.56
N ALA A 373 -24.73 18.83 -14.39
CA ALA A 373 -25.89 19.45 -13.76
C ALA A 373 -25.94 20.95 -14.07
N THR A 374 -27.11 21.57 -13.89
CA THR A 374 -27.29 23.02 -13.97
C THR A 374 -27.43 23.61 -12.57
N TRP A 375 -26.81 24.78 -12.34
CA TRP A 375 -26.90 25.50 -11.07
C TRP A 375 -27.86 26.68 -11.22
N SER A 376 -29.15 26.44 -10.95
CA SER A 376 -30.22 27.40 -11.27
C SER A 376 -30.45 28.47 -10.19
N ALA A 377 -30.13 28.16 -8.94
CA ALA A 377 -30.22 29.10 -7.81
C ALA A 377 -29.13 28.78 -6.79
N PRO A 378 -28.76 29.68 -5.86
CA PRO A 378 -27.64 29.48 -4.94
C PRO A 378 -27.67 28.10 -4.26
N PHE A 379 -28.86 27.68 -3.82
CA PHE A 379 -29.04 26.44 -3.06
C PHE A 379 -29.70 25.30 -3.85
N LEU A 380 -29.92 25.45 -5.16
CA LEU A 380 -30.64 24.48 -5.99
C LEU A 380 -29.81 24.07 -7.21
N ILE A 381 -29.55 22.77 -7.33
CA ILE A 381 -28.83 22.16 -8.44
C ILE A 381 -29.78 21.15 -9.10
N HIS A 382 -29.95 21.24 -10.42
CA HIS A 382 -30.72 20.27 -11.20
C HIS A 382 -29.74 19.33 -11.89
N THR A 383 -29.83 18.03 -11.60
CA THR A 383 -28.95 17.05 -12.25
C THR A 383 -29.39 16.79 -13.68
N HIS A 384 -28.50 16.21 -14.49
CA HIS A 384 -28.81 15.79 -15.85
C HIS A 384 -30.05 14.87 -15.95
N GLU A 385 -30.32 14.11 -14.89
CA GLU A 385 -31.47 13.20 -14.83
C GLU A 385 -32.77 13.87 -14.34
N GLY A 386 -32.78 15.19 -14.20
CA GLY A 386 -33.93 15.95 -13.69
C GLY A 386 -34.12 15.83 -12.18
N LEU A 387 -33.10 15.39 -11.41
CA LEU A 387 -33.19 15.36 -9.95
C LEU A 387 -32.88 16.74 -9.36
N GLU A 388 -33.67 17.16 -8.38
CA GLU A 388 -33.44 18.39 -7.63
C GLU A 388 -32.59 18.13 -6.38
N LEU A 389 -31.38 18.69 -6.36
CA LEU A 389 -30.49 18.66 -5.21
C LEU A 389 -30.53 20.02 -4.50
N HIS A 390 -31.48 20.16 -3.57
CA HIS A 390 -31.58 21.38 -2.77
C HIS A 390 -30.72 21.31 -1.50
N LEU A 391 -29.68 22.16 -1.43
CA LEU A 391 -28.73 22.22 -0.31
C LEU A 391 -29.40 22.54 1.04
N LEU A 392 -30.54 23.24 1.07
CA LEU A 392 -31.25 23.61 2.30
C LEU A 392 -32.51 22.77 2.57
N ALA A 393 -32.85 21.78 1.75
CA ALA A 393 -34.01 20.92 2.01
C ALA A 393 -33.96 20.30 3.43
N PRO A 394 -35.07 19.99 4.10
CA PRO A 394 -35.03 19.40 5.45
C PRO A 394 -34.62 17.91 5.45
N LEU A 395 -35.04 17.15 4.43
CA LEU A 395 -34.85 15.70 4.37
C LEU A 395 -33.43 15.31 3.86
N ALA A 396 -32.48 15.18 4.78
CA ALA A 396 -31.11 14.78 4.46
C ALA A 396 -31.01 13.42 3.74
N ALA A 397 -31.88 12.47 4.09
CA ALA A 397 -31.90 11.14 3.47
C ALA A 397 -32.25 11.19 1.96
N LYS A 398 -33.22 12.03 1.59
CA LYS A 398 -33.61 12.24 0.18
C LYS A 398 -32.47 12.88 -0.61
N PHE A 399 -31.92 13.99 -0.12
CA PHE A 399 -30.76 14.64 -0.74
C PHE A 399 -29.59 13.67 -0.98
N GLN A 400 -29.21 12.89 0.04
CA GLN A 400 -28.13 11.92 -0.07
C GLN A 400 -28.49 10.75 -0.99
N HIS A 401 -29.76 10.36 -1.10
CA HIS A 401 -30.20 9.35 -2.04
C HIS A 401 -30.07 9.84 -3.49
N ASP A 402 -30.63 11.01 -3.77
CA ASP A 402 -30.65 11.62 -5.11
C ASP A 402 -29.22 11.91 -5.59
N LEU A 403 -28.37 12.46 -4.71
CA LEU A 403 -26.95 12.68 -5.02
C LEU A 403 -26.22 11.36 -5.30
N ARG A 404 -26.50 10.27 -4.55
CA ARG A 404 -25.91 8.95 -4.85
C ARG A 404 -26.41 8.39 -6.18
N THR A 405 -27.62 8.72 -6.61
CA THR A 405 -28.17 8.35 -7.92
C THR A 405 -27.47 9.12 -9.03
N ALA A 406 -27.39 10.44 -8.93
CA ALA A 406 -26.68 11.29 -9.88
C ALA A 406 -25.21 10.86 -10.05
N LEU A 407 -24.51 10.57 -8.94
CA LEU A 407 -23.11 10.12 -8.97
C LEU A 407 -22.93 8.74 -9.63
N ARG A 408 -23.90 7.81 -9.44
CA ARG A 408 -23.86 6.52 -10.14
C ARG A 408 -24.01 6.72 -11.64
N ASN A 409 -24.98 7.53 -12.05
CA ASN A 409 -25.26 7.80 -13.46
C ASN A 409 -24.11 8.57 -14.13
N MET A 410 -23.50 9.52 -13.44
CA MET A 410 -22.28 10.19 -13.87
C MET A 410 -21.15 9.19 -14.18
N VAL A 411 -20.92 8.19 -13.31
CA VAL A 411 -19.91 7.15 -13.56
C VAL A 411 -20.29 6.29 -14.77
N LEU A 412 -21.55 5.91 -14.91
CA LEU A 412 -21.98 5.11 -16.06
C LEU A 412 -21.85 5.87 -17.39
N ARG A 413 -22.20 7.17 -17.43
CA ARG A 413 -22.02 8.02 -18.62
C ARG A 413 -20.56 8.17 -19.02
N ASN A 414 -19.68 8.42 -18.05
CA ASN A 414 -18.30 8.82 -18.34
C ASN A 414 -17.34 7.64 -18.59
N GLU A 415 -17.69 6.43 -18.15
CA GLU A 415 -16.82 5.26 -18.33
C GLU A 415 -16.97 4.65 -19.73
N ARG A 416 -15.89 4.74 -20.51
CA ARG A 416 -15.81 4.21 -21.88
C ARG A 416 -16.18 2.74 -22.02
N SER A 417 -15.95 1.93 -20.97
CA SER A 417 -16.20 0.48 -21.01
C SER A 417 -17.65 0.09 -21.29
N LEU A 418 -18.63 0.96 -21.05
CA LEU A 418 -20.02 0.67 -21.39
C LEU A 418 -20.35 0.92 -22.87
N HIS A 419 -19.56 1.78 -23.51
CA HIS A 419 -19.80 2.21 -24.89
C HIS A 419 -18.98 1.40 -25.90
N THR A 420 -17.84 0.85 -25.47
CA THR A 420 -16.92 0.13 -26.37
C THR A 420 -17.05 -1.39 -26.30
N ARG A 421 -17.71 -1.93 -25.27
CA ARG A 421 -17.87 -3.38 -25.07
C ARG A 421 -19.21 -3.85 -25.59
N LYS A 422 -19.19 -4.72 -26.60
CA LYS A 422 -20.40 -5.36 -27.17
C LYS A 422 -21.29 -5.96 -26.09
N ASP A 423 -20.72 -6.74 -25.16
CA ASP A 423 -21.49 -7.39 -24.07
C ASP A 423 -22.14 -6.45 -23.04
N MET A 424 -21.93 -5.14 -23.16
CA MET A 424 -22.46 -4.11 -22.26
C MET A 424 -23.29 -3.05 -23.00
N VAL A 425 -23.47 -3.19 -24.32
CA VAL A 425 -24.30 -2.27 -25.11
C VAL A 425 -25.77 -2.42 -24.69
N GLY A 426 -26.48 -1.31 -24.61
CA GLY A 426 -27.92 -1.30 -24.35
C GLY A 426 -28.39 -0.41 -23.19
N GLY A 427 -27.50 0.28 -22.48
CA GLY A 427 -27.93 1.39 -21.64
C GLY A 427 -26.85 1.97 -20.74
N PRO A 428 -26.54 3.28 -20.81
CA PRO A 428 -25.69 3.95 -19.83
C PRO A 428 -26.42 4.18 -18.50
N VAL A 429 -27.72 3.89 -18.41
CA VAL A 429 -28.50 3.98 -17.17
C VAL A 429 -29.15 2.63 -16.90
N PHE A 430 -28.86 2.08 -15.73
CA PHE A 430 -29.33 0.75 -15.32
C PHE A 430 -30.27 0.85 -14.12
N LEU A 431 -31.23 -0.07 -14.03
CA LEU A 431 -32.10 -0.22 -12.85
C LEU A 431 -31.30 -0.77 -11.67
N TYR A 432 -30.60 0.12 -10.97
CA TYR A 432 -29.66 -0.25 -9.92
C TYR A 432 -30.26 -1.21 -8.89
N GLU A 433 -31.40 -0.85 -8.28
CA GLU A 433 -32.02 -1.68 -7.24
C GLU A 433 -32.49 -3.04 -7.78
N ALA A 434 -32.99 -3.10 -9.03
CA ALA A 434 -33.36 -4.37 -9.67
C ALA A 434 -32.12 -5.26 -9.92
N ASN A 435 -31.04 -4.67 -10.43
CA ASN A 435 -29.81 -5.39 -10.79
C ASN A 435 -29.00 -5.88 -9.59
N VAL A 436 -29.10 -5.26 -8.42
CA VAL A 436 -28.30 -5.62 -7.24
C VAL A 436 -29.10 -6.28 -6.11
N LYS A 437 -30.42 -6.45 -6.28
CA LYS A 437 -31.31 -6.98 -5.24
C LYS A 437 -30.85 -8.36 -4.74
N LEU A 438 -30.46 -9.23 -5.67
CA LEU A 438 -29.96 -10.58 -5.36
C LEU A 438 -28.59 -10.56 -4.63
N LEU A 439 -27.71 -9.61 -4.95
CA LEU A 439 -26.41 -9.45 -4.26
C LEU A 439 -26.55 -8.90 -2.82
N ARG A 440 -27.56 -8.06 -2.57
CA ARG A 440 -27.76 -7.41 -1.28
C ARG A 440 -28.48 -8.29 -0.26
N GLY A 441 -29.27 -9.24 -0.75
CA GLY A 441 -30.24 -10.00 0.06
C GLY A 441 -31.35 -9.08 0.59
N ALA A 442 -32.43 -9.67 1.12
CA ALA A 442 -33.46 -8.89 1.80
C ALA A 442 -32.89 -8.26 3.09
N ARG A 443 -32.80 -6.93 3.15
CA ARG A 443 -32.56 -6.18 4.40
C ARG A 443 -33.45 -4.95 4.46
N GLY A 444 -34.22 -4.82 5.55
CA GLY A 444 -35.14 -3.71 5.83
C GLY A 444 -36.63 -4.12 5.74
N ALA A 445 -37.50 -3.30 6.33
CA ALA A 445 -38.93 -3.57 6.55
C ALA A 445 -39.78 -3.81 5.27
N ALA A 446 -39.24 -3.51 4.09
CA ALA A 446 -39.81 -3.94 2.81
C ALA A 446 -39.21 -5.29 2.37
N ALA A 447 -39.22 -6.27 3.27
CA ALA A 447 -38.83 -7.63 2.97
C ALA A 447 -39.83 -8.19 1.96
N CYS A 448 -39.49 -8.15 0.67
CA CYS A 448 -40.04 -9.15 -0.25
C CYS A 448 -39.50 -10.49 0.26
N THR A 449 -40.34 -11.25 0.96
CA THR A 449 -40.08 -12.55 1.57
C THR A 449 -39.59 -13.63 0.59
N ASN A 450 -39.54 -13.31 -0.72
CA ASN A 450 -39.27 -14.24 -1.81
C ASN A 450 -37.92 -14.03 -2.53
N ILE A 451 -36.95 -13.30 -1.95
CA ILE A 451 -35.62 -13.15 -2.58
C ILE A 451 -34.67 -14.24 -2.06
N PRO A 452 -34.21 -15.16 -2.91
CA PRO A 452 -33.35 -16.26 -2.50
C PRO A 452 -31.97 -15.76 -2.02
N GLN A 453 -31.48 -16.33 -0.93
CA GLN A 453 -30.13 -16.03 -0.43
C GLN A 453 -29.07 -16.78 -1.24
N LEU A 454 -28.15 -16.02 -1.85
CA LEU A 454 -27.01 -16.60 -2.54
C LEU A 454 -25.89 -17.00 -1.57
N SER A 455 -25.34 -18.20 -1.77
CA SER A 455 -24.08 -18.65 -1.19
C SER A 455 -22.91 -17.74 -1.58
N LEU A 456 -21.79 -17.84 -0.86
CA LEU A 456 -20.60 -17.03 -1.15
C LEU A 456 -20.05 -17.28 -2.57
N ARG A 457 -20.17 -18.51 -3.07
CA ARG A 457 -19.76 -18.89 -4.43
C ARG A 457 -20.69 -18.25 -5.46
N GLU A 458 -22.01 -18.35 -5.28
CA GLU A 458 -22.98 -17.73 -6.18
C GLU A 458 -22.85 -16.21 -6.21
N GLN A 459 -22.62 -15.56 -5.05
CA GLN A 459 -22.35 -14.13 -5.03
C GLN A 459 -21.07 -13.76 -5.80
N ALA A 460 -20.02 -14.60 -5.74
CA ALA A 460 -18.81 -14.38 -6.52
C ALA A 460 -19.06 -14.55 -8.03
N THR A 461 -19.83 -15.58 -8.41
CA THR A 461 -20.27 -15.83 -9.78
C THR A 461 -21.10 -14.65 -10.31
N LEU A 462 -22.10 -14.18 -9.55
CA LEU A 462 -22.93 -13.05 -9.94
C LEU A 462 -22.12 -11.76 -10.14
N ARG A 463 -21.16 -11.47 -9.26
CA ARG A 463 -20.26 -10.32 -9.46
C ARG A 463 -19.44 -10.45 -10.75
N ASN A 464 -19.02 -11.66 -11.13
CA ASN A 464 -18.33 -11.90 -12.40
C ASN A 464 -19.25 -11.72 -13.61
N ILE A 465 -20.50 -12.19 -13.52
CA ILE A 465 -21.53 -12.00 -14.56
C ILE A 465 -21.78 -10.50 -14.77
N LEU A 466 -22.18 -9.78 -13.72
CA LEU A 466 -22.51 -8.36 -13.80
C LEU A 466 -21.33 -7.51 -14.30
N SER A 467 -20.09 -7.83 -13.91
CA SER A 467 -18.92 -7.09 -14.39
C SER A 467 -18.41 -7.52 -15.77
N GLY A 468 -19.08 -8.50 -16.41
CA GLY A 468 -18.76 -9.02 -17.75
C GLY A 468 -17.45 -9.80 -17.81
N VAL A 469 -17.13 -10.59 -16.79
CA VAL A 469 -15.82 -11.26 -16.61
C VAL A 469 -15.90 -12.78 -16.80
N VAL A 470 -17.06 -13.29 -17.19
CA VAL A 470 -17.22 -14.71 -17.49
C VAL A 470 -16.24 -15.10 -18.60
N ARG A 471 -15.50 -16.18 -18.35
CA ARG A 471 -14.37 -16.65 -19.17
C ARG A 471 -14.86 -17.70 -20.16
N THR A 472 -15.25 -17.30 -21.36
CA THR A 472 -15.60 -18.23 -22.44
C THR A 472 -14.35 -18.67 -23.23
N GLN A 473 -14.42 -19.75 -24.00
CA GLN A 473 -13.29 -20.21 -24.82
C GLN A 473 -12.85 -19.16 -25.83
N ASP A 474 -13.80 -18.46 -26.49
CA ASP A 474 -13.46 -17.36 -27.39
C ASP A 474 -12.61 -16.28 -26.71
N ARG A 475 -12.98 -15.89 -25.47
CA ARG A 475 -12.22 -14.90 -24.70
C ARG A 475 -10.85 -15.42 -24.28
N MET A 476 -10.76 -16.67 -23.87
CA MET A 476 -9.49 -17.28 -23.47
C MET A 476 -8.55 -17.43 -24.66
N HIS A 477 -9.06 -17.82 -25.83
CA HIS A 477 -8.28 -17.96 -27.05
C HIS A 477 -7.75 -16.60 -27.54
N ARG A 478 -8.59 -15.56 -27.60
CA ARG A 478 -8.14 -14.19 -27.92
C ARG A 478 -7.06 -13.67 -26.97
N SER A 479 -6.95 -14.27 -25.78
CA SER A 479 -5.98 -13.92 -24.76
C SER A 479 -4.76 -14.85 -24.73
N GLY A 480 -4.66 -15.80 -25.67
CA GLY A 480 -3.60 -16.80 -25.78
C GLY A 480 -3.56 -17.79 -24.63
N LEU A 481 -4.70 -18.08 -23.99
CA LEU A 481 -4.79 -19.03 -22.88
C LEU A 481 -5.25 -20.43 -23.30
N VAL A 482 -5.83 -20.56 -24.50
CA VAL A 482 -6.28 -21.82 -25.11
C VAL A 482 -6.11 -21.72 -26.62
N ASP A 483 -5.90 -22.86 -27.28
CA ASP A 483 -5.63 -22.92 -28.72
C ASP A 483 -6.90 -22.85 -29.57
N GLU A 484 -8.04 -23.25 -29.03
CA GLU A 484 -9.31 -23.33 -29.75
C GLU A 484 -10.42 -22.46 -29.15
N ARG A 485 -11.33 -21.99 -30.00
CA ARG A 485 -12.52 -21.20 -29.61
C ARG A 485 -13.78 -22.04 -29.46
N ALA A 486 -13.73 -23.30 -29.90
CA ALA A 486 -14.86 -24.20 -29.93
C ALA A 486 -15.37 -24.52 -28.51
N CYS A 487 -16.67 -24.77 -28.40
CA CYS A 487 -17.32 -25.13 -27.16
C CYS A 487 -17.04 -26.61 -26.82
N PRO A 488 -16.30 -26.91 -25.74
CA PRO A 488 -15.96 -28.29 -25.38
C PRO A 488 -17.15 -29.08 -24.82
N TRP A 489 -18.30 -28.44 -24.59
CA TRP A 489 -19.45 -29.08 -23.93
C TRP A 489 -20.55 -29.52 -24.89
N CYS A 490 -20.83 -28.75 -25.96
CA CYS A 490 -22.00 -29.02 -26.80
C CYS A 490 -21.73 -29.96 -27.98
N LYS A 491 -20.47 -30.29 -28.28
CA LYS A 491 -20.04 -31.16 -29.40
C LYS A 491 -20.53 -30.70 -30.80
N LYS A 492 -20.85 -29.41 -30.98
CA LYS A 492 -21.40 -28.85 -32.24
C LYS A 492 -20.42 -27.93 -33.00
N ASP A 493 -19.13 -27.98 -32.73
CA ASP A 493 -18.08 -27.08 -33.26
C ASP A 493 -18.40 -25.56 -33.19
N ALA A 494 -19.36 -25.19 -32.36
CA ALA A 494 -19.78 -23.81 -32.18
C ALA A 494 -18.76 -23.05 -31.32
N VAL A 495 -18.48 -21.80 -31.68
CA VAL A 495 -17.64 -20.91 -30.85
C VAL A 495 -18.32 -20.67 -29.50
N GLU A 496 -17.61 -20.92 -28.39
CA GLU A 496 -18.13 -20.57 -27.07
C GLU A 496 -17.91 -19.08 -26.79
N ASP A 497 -18.90 -18.27 -27.13
CA ASP A 497 -19.08 -16.91 -26.65
C ASP A 497 -20.19 -16.83 -25.57
N LEU A 498 -20.51 -15.61 -25.10
CA LEU A 498 -21.54 -15.44 -24.07
C LEU A 498 -22.95 -15.77 -24.60
N GLU A 499 -23.19 -15.54 -25.88
CA GLU A 499 -24.47 -15.81 -26.51
C GLU A 499 -24.71 -17.33 -26.59
N HIS A 500 -23.70 -18.07 -27.04
CA HIS A 500 -23.70 -19.52 -27.02
C HIS A 500 -23.85 -20.05 -25.59
N LEU A 501 -23.05 -19.55 -24.64
CA LEU A 501 -23.08 -20.02 -23.25
C LEU A 501 -24.47 -19.90 -22.61
N TYR A 502 -25.13 -18.75 -22.72
CA TYR A 502 -26.39 -18.49 -22.01
C TYR A 502 -27.63 -18.93 -22.78
N TRP A 503 -27.60 -18.93 -24.11
CA TRP A 503 -28.82 -19.05 -24.92
C TRP A 503 -28.82 -20.27 -25.86
N ASN A 504 -27.68 -20.62 -26.47
CA ASN A 504 -27.67 -21.60 -27.57
C ASN A 504 -27.06 -22.98 -27.21
N CYS A 505 -26.22 -23.06 -26.18
CA CYS A 505 -25.50 -24.29 -25.84
C CYS A 505 -26.46 -25.40 -25.38
N SER A 506 -26.49 -26.55 -26.07
CA SER A 506 -27.32 -27.69 -25.68
C SER A 506 -26.97 -28.27 -24.32
N ALA A 507 -25.69 -28.23 -23.92
CA ALA A 507 -25.23 -28.75 -22.63
C ALA A 507 -25.86 -28.02 -21.42
N TRP A 508 -26.36 -26.80 -21.61
CA TRP A 508 -26.94 -26.00 -20.54
C TRP A 508 -28.47 -25.83 -20.68
N TYR A 509 -29.12 -26.63 -21.53
CA TYR A 509 -30.54 -26.48 -21.86
C TYR A 509 -31.45 -26.63 -20.63
N GLU A 510 -31.23 -27.71 -19.86
CA GLU A 510 -32.00 -27.99 -18.64
C GLU A 510 -31.92 -26.87 -17.60
N HIS A 511 -30.81 -26.14 -17.55
CA HIS A 511 -30.62 -25.04 -16.60
C HIS A 511 -31.38 -23.76 -16.97
N ARG A 512 -31.83 -23.61 -18.22
CA ARG A 512 -32.50 -22.40 -18.72
C ARG A 512 -33.91 -22.60 -19.27
N GLN A 513 -34.33 -23.83 -19.57
CA GLN A 513 -35.62 -24.12 -20.21
C GLN A 513 -36.83 -23.50 -19.47
N ASP A 514 -36.86 -23.60 -18.13
CA ASP A 514 -37.94 -23.05 -17.31
C ASP A 514 -37.97 -21.52 -17.36
N PHE A 515 -36.80 -20.89 -17.44
CA PHE A 515 -36.68 -19.44 -17.54
C PHE A 515 -37.10 -18.96 -18.94
N VAL A 516 -36.66 -19.65 -19.99
CA VAL A 516 -36.96 -19.30 -21.39
C VAL A 516 -38.45 -19.45 -21.69
N SER A 517 -39.07 -20.57 -21.28
CA SER A 517 -40.51 -20.80 -21.48
C SER A 517 -41.38 -19.73 -20.78
N ARG A 518 -40.97 -19.30 -19.58
CA ARG A 518 -41.70 -18.28 -18.82
C ARG A 518 -41.57 -16.86 -19.39
N TRP A 519 -40.43 -16.53 -20.03
CA TRP A 519 -40.11 -15.16 -20.43
C TRP A 519 -39.79 -15.00 -21.92
N GLU A 520 -40.28 -15.90 -22.76
CA GLU A 520 -39.90 -15.99 -24.18
C GLU A 520 -40.03 -14.65 -24.93
N GLN A 521 -41.17 -13.98 -24.76
CA GLN A 521 -41.45 -12.69 -25.41
C GLN A 521 -40.46 -11.60 -24.98
N VAL A 522 -40.14 -11.53 -23.68
CA VAL A 522 -39.21 -10.55 -23.12
C VAL A 522 -37.78 -10.82 -23.61
N ILE A 523 -37.36 -12.09 -23.64
CA ILE A 523 -35.99 -12.51 -24.01
C ILE A 523 -35.62 -12.05 -25.43
N ARG A 524 -36.56 -12.14 -26.38
CA ARG A 524 -36.35 -11.73 -27.78
C ARG A 524 -36.05 -10.23 -27.92
N SER A 525 -36.54 -9.42 -26.99
CA SER A 525 -36.37 -7.97 -26.98
C SER A 525 -35.30 -7.47 -26.00
N LEU A 526 -34.55 -8.38 -25.35
CA LEU A 526 -33.50 -7.98 -24.41
C LEU A 526 -32.30 -7.35 -25.10
N PRO A 527 -31.78 -6.23 -24.58
CA PRO A 527 -30.51 -5.67 -25.03
C PRO A 527 -29.31 -6.54 -24.63
N GLU A 528 -28.18 -6.38 -25.31
CA GLU A 528 -26.95 -7.17 -25.10
C GLU A 528 -26.48 -7.16 -23.63
N CYS A 529 -26.49 -6.01 -22.97
CA CYS A 529 -26.14 -5.89 -21.54
C CYS A 529 -27.00 -6.78 -20.61
N ALA A 530 -28.29 -6.95 -20.92
CA ALA A 530 -29.17 -7.86 -20.19
C ALA A 530 -28.87 -9.31 -20.56
N ARG A 531 -28.75 -9.62 -21.86
CA ARG A 531 -28.51 -10.97 -22.37
C ARG A 531 -27.17 -11.56 -21.90
N HIS A 532 -26.13 -10.75 -21.83
CA HIS A 532 -24.74 -11.21 -21.61
C HIS A 532 -24.26 -10.97 -20.19
N CYS A 533 -24.78 -9.95 -19.51
CA CYS A 533 -24.32 -9.55 -18.19
C CYS A 533 -25.42 -9.50 -17.12
N GLY A 534 -26.68 -9.79 -17.46
CA GLY A 534 -27.79 -9.74 -16.50
C GLY A 534 -28.10 -8.33 -15.97
N LEU A 535 -27.77 -7.30 -16.76
CA LEU A 535 -27.98 -5.89 -16.43
C LEU A 535 -29.20 -5.33 -17.18
N LEU A 536 -30.26 -5.00 -16.46
CA LEU A 536 -31.43 -4.33 -17.04
C LEU A 536 -31.20 -2.82 -17.18
N PRO A 537 -31.29 -2.26 -18.40
CA PRO A 537 -31.24 -0.82 -18.61
C PRO A 537 -32.58 -0.16 -18.22
N ALA A 538 -32.56 1.12 -17.89
CA ALA A 538 -33.74 1.82 -17.37
C ALA A 538 -34.86 2.03 -18.42
N ASN A 539 -34.50 2.09 -19.70
CA ASN A 539 -35.43 2.26 -20.82
C ASN A 539 -36.38 1.07 -21.04
N VAL A 540 -36.09 -0.11 -20.47
CA VAL A 540 -37.02 -1.26 -20.57
C VAL A 540 -38.38 -0.98 -19.93
N LEU A 541 -38.43 -0.08 -18.93
CA LEU A 541 -39.70 0.37 -18.35
C LEU A 541 -40.45 1.34 -19.27
N GLN A 542 -39.72 2.14 -20.05
CA GLN A 542 -40.31 3.11 -20.99
C GLN A 542 -40.87 2.42 -22.23
N ASN A 543 -40.23 1.33 -22.66
CA ASN A 543 -40.63 0.54 -23.83
C ASN A 543 -41.77 -0.44 -23.54
N GLY A 544 -42.35 -0.43 -22.33
CA GLY A 544 -43.46 -1.30 -21.96
C GLY A 544 -43.12 -2.79 -21.85
N LEU A 545 -41.84 -3.16 -21.79
CA LEU A 545 -41.39 -4.57 -21.65
C LEU A 545 -41.83 -5.23 -20.33
N PHE A 546 -42.12 -4.41 -19.32
CA PHE A 546 -42.62 -4.83 -18.02
C PHE A 546 -43.76 -3.91 -17.60
N ALA A 547 -44.81 -4.46 -17.02
CA ALA A 547 -45.95 -3.71 -16.50
C ALA A 547 -45.61 -2.91 -15.23
N SER A 548 -44.55 -3.32 -14.50
CA SER A 548 -44.12 -2.63 -13.28
C SER A 548 -42.63 -2.80 -12.97
N LEU A 549 -42.09 -1.93 -12.10
CA LEU A 549 -40.74 -2.10 -11.54
C LEU A 549 -40.60 -3.40 -10.75
N GLN A 550 -41.68 -3.88 -10.12
CA GLN A 550 -41.69 -5.13 -9.39
C GLN A 550 -41.50 -6.32 -10.33
N GLU A 551 -42.20 -6.33 -11.47
CA GLU A 551 -42.05 -7.36 -12.50
C GLU A 551 -40.63 -7.35 -13.10
N ALA A 552 -40.11 -6.17 -13.46
CA ALA A 552 -38.73 -6.02 -13.94
C ALA A 552 -37.70 -6.54 -12.91
N THR A 553 -37.97 -6.32 -11.62
CA THR A 553 -37.13 -6.84 -10.53
C THR A 553 -37.17 -8.36 -10.44
N LEU A 554 -38.36 -8.97 -10.54
CA LEU A 554 -38.52 -10.43 -10.51
C LEU A 554 -37.83 -11.08 -11.72
N PHE A 555 -37.98 -10.47 -12.90
CA PHE A 555 -37.29 -10.87 -14.11
C PHE A 555 -35.76 -10.80 -13.93
N ALA A 556 -35.22 -9.68 -13.45
CA ALA A 556 -33.78 -9.52 -13.22
C ALA A 556 -33.22 -10.60 -12.29
N ILE A 557 -33.93 -10.90 -11.20
CA ILE A 557 -33.53 -11.94 -10.25
C ILE A 557 -33.51 -13.31 -10.96
N ALA A 558 -34.57 -13.67 -11.67
CA ALA A 558 -34.69 -14.96 -12.35
C ALA A 558 -33.61 -15.14 -13.45
N LEU A 559 -33.35 -14.07 -14.22
CA LEU A 559 -32.29 -14.04 -15.23
C LEU A 559 -30.92 -14.27 -14.59
N GLN A 560 -30.60 -13.50 -13.55
CA GLN A 560 -29.31 -13.59 -12.86
C GLN A 560 -29.10 -14.96 -12.20
N GLN A 561 -30.13 -15.56 -11.62
CA GLN A 561 -30.05 -16.92 -11.07
C GLN A 561 -29.80 -17.97 -12.16
N THR A 562 -30.49 -17.86 -13.29
CA THR A 562 -30.28 -18.76 -14.45
C THR A 562 -28.84 -18.68 -14.94
N MET A 563 -28.30 -17.47 -15.10
CA MET A 563 -26.90 -17.27 -15.49
C MET A 563 -25.91 -17.84 -14.46
N ILE A 564 -26.18 -17.71 -13.16
CA ILE A 564 -25.36 -18.30 -12.10
C ILE A 564 -25.33 -19.83 -12.24
N ARG A 565 -26.48 -20.48 -12.41
CA ARG A 565 -26.58 -21.94 -12.55
C ARG A 565 -25.77 -22.44 -13.74
N ILE A 566 -25.92 -21.80 -14.89
CA ILE A 566 -25.18 -22.14 -16.12
C ILE A 566 -23.66 -22.04 -15.89
N VAL A 567 -23.17 -20.92 -15.34
CA VAL A 567 -21.73 -20.72 -15.12
C VAL A 567 -21.17 -21.70 -14.09
N GLN A 568 -21.93 -22.04 -13.05
CA GLN A 568 -21.48 -23.00 -12.04
C GLN A 568 -21.45 -24.43 -12.58
N ALA A 569 -22.47 -24.85 -13.34
CA ALA A 569 -22.50 -26.15 -14.00
C ALA A 569 -21.29 -26.31 -14.93
N ARG A 570 -21.02 -25.29 -15.73
CA ARG A 570 -19.82 -25.22 -16.59
C ARG A 570 -18.51 -25.38 -15.84
N ASP A 571 -18.32 -24.63 -14.76
CA ASP A 571 -17.10 -24.70 -13.97
C ASP A 571 -16.90 -26.08 -13.30
N ILE A 572 -17.99 -26.75 -12.87
CA ILE A 572 -17.94 -28.09 -12.28
C ILE A 572 -17.53 -29.14 -13.33
N VAL A 573 -18.12 -29.10 -14.52
CA VAL A 573 -17.78 -30.03 -15.61
C VAL A 573 -16.34 -29.81 -16.07
N SER A 574 -15.86 -28.57 -16.12
CA SER A 574 -14.47 -28.25 -16.47
C SER A 574 -13.45 -28.81 -15.45
N LEU A 575 -13.77 -28.78 -14.16
CA LEU A 575 -12.93 -29.38 -13.12
C LEU A 575 -12.92 -30.90 -13.21
N SER A 576 -14.06 -31.50 -13.55
CA SER A 576 -14.20 -32.96 -13.70
C SER A 576 -13.46 -33.48 -14.94
N ALA A 577 -13.56 -32.77 -16.07
CA ALA A 577 -12.81 -33.10 -17.30
C ALA A 577 -11.28 -33.01 -17.12
N ARG A 578 -10.81 -32.05 -16.31
CA ARG A 578 -9.37 -31.93 -15.96
C ARG A 578 -8.89 -33.02 -15.00
N ALA A 579 -9.77 -33.56 -14.17
CA ALA A 579 -9.45 -34.69 -13.29
C ALA A 579 -9.36 -36.01 -14.08
N ILE A 580 -10.12 -36.15 -15.18
CA ILE A 580 -10.15 -37.35 -16.03
C ILE A 580 -9.04 -37.34 -17.08
N GLY A 581 -8.72 -36.18 -17.69
CA GLY A 581 -7.66 -36.05 -18.72
C GLY A 581 -6.21 -36.14 -18.22
N GLY A 582 -5.98 -36.46 -16.94
CA GLY A 582 -4.64 -36.75 -16.41
C GLY A 582 -4.21 -38.21 -16.54
N ALA A 583 -5.09 -39.08 -17.05
CA ALA A 583 -4.85 -40.50 -17.21
C ALA A 583 -5.27 -40.95 -18.62
N ALA A 584 -4.42 -40.74 -19.63
CA ALA A 584 -4.27 -41.55 -20.85
C ALA A 584 -3.50 -40.76 -21.92
N VAL A 585 -2.23 -41.13 -22.10
CA VAL A 585 -1.52 -41.09 -23.39
C VAL A 585 -1.00 -42.51 -23.60
N ASP A 586 -1.17 -42.98 -24.83
CA ASP A 586 -0.84 -44.29 -25.43
C ASP A 586 -1.84 -45.43 -25.13
N SER A 587 -2.52 -46.04 -26.10
CA SER A 587 -2.49 -45.94 -27.56
C SER A 587 -3.65 -46.76 -28.15
N ASP A 588 -4.31 -46.26 -29.19
CA ASP A 588 -5.16 -47.03 -30.12
C ASP A 588 -4.33 -48.19 -30.75
N VAL A 589 -4.83 -49.36 -31.13
CA VAL A 589 -5.88 -49.72 -32.10
C VAL A 589 -6.12 -51.24 -31.92
N GLU A 590 -7.37 -51.74 -31.94
CA GLU A 590 -7.88 -52.66 -32.99
C GLU A 590 -9.20 -53.35 -32.56
N SER A 591 -10.09 -53.43 -33.54
CA SER A 591 -11.45 -53.94 -33.53
C SER A 591 -11.57 -55.45 -33.33
N LEU A 592 -12.64 -55.93 -32.70
CA LEU A 592 -13.66 -56.84 -33.29
C LEU A 592 -14.58 -57.46 -32.22
N SER A 593 -15.86 -57.08 -32.33
CA SER A 593 -17.08 -57.92 -32.28
C SER A 593 -17.33 -59.00 -31.21
N ARG A 594 -18.61 -59.05 -30.80
CA ARG A 594 -19.38 -60.18 -30.19
C ARG A 594 -19.02 -60.47 -28.73
N SER A 595 -19.92 -60.83 -27.82
CA SER A 595 -21.37 -61.02 -27.80
C SER A 595 -21.73 -61.30 -26.33
N GLU A 596 -22.91 -60.83 -25.92
CA GLU A 596 -23.89 -61.46 -25.01
C GLU A 596 -23.47 -62.29 -23.76
N HIS A 597 -24.27 -62.05 -22.70
CA HIS A 597 -24.56 -62.92 -21.53
C HIS A 597 -23.45 -63.02 -20.47
N SER A 598 -23.69 -63.31 -19.19
CA SER A 598 -24.81 -63.21 -18.24
C SER A 598 -24.22 -63.67 -16.89
N CYS A 599 -24.81 -63.25 -15.76
CA CYS A 599 -24.83 -63.95 -14.47
C CYS A 599 -23.52 -64.26 -13.70
N GLU A 600 -23.50 -63.70 -12.49
CA GLU A 600 -23.34 -64.38 -11.19
C GLU A 600 -22.05 -65.14 -10.77
N SER A 601 -21.68 -64.79 -9.53
CA SER A 601 -21.19 -65.64 -8.44
C SER A 601 -19.67 -65.81 -8.23
N SER A 602 -19.27 -65.41 -7.01
CA SER A 602 -18.28 -66.01 -6.11
C SER A 602 -17.11 -66.80 -6.70
N HIS A 603 -15.88 -66.40 -6.36
CA HIS A 603 -14.98 -67.15 -5.46
C HIS A 603 -13.66 -66.40 -5.26
N ALA A 604 -13.23 -66.30 -4.00
CA ALA A 604 -11.90 -65.86 -3.62
C ALA A 604 -10.91 -67.02 -3.78
N VAL A 605 -9.86 -66.83 -4.59
CA VAL A 605 -8.62 -67.63 -4.64
C VAL A 605 -7.48 -66.68 -5.08
N PRO A 606 -6.26 -66.79 -4.53
CA PRO A 606 -5.32 -65.68 -4.43
C PRO A 606 -4.57 -65.41 -5.73
N ALA A 607 -4.40 -64.13 -6.05
CA ALA A 607 -3.64 -63.68 -7.21
C ALA A 607 -2.15 -63.99 -7.01
N GLN A 608 -1.66 -64.93 -7.82
CA GLN A 608 -0.24 -65.01 -8.18
C GLN A 608 0.12 -63.79 -9.04
N GLU A 609 1.19 -63.10 -8.66
CA GLU A 609 1.77 -61.96 -9.37
C GLU A 609 2.34 -62.37 -10.74
N PRO A 610 2.11 -61.56 -11.80
CA PRO A 610 3.05 -61.43 -12.88
C PRO A 610 4.00 -60.25 -12.62
N ALA A 611 5.28 -60.52 -12.78
CA ALA A 611 6.39 -59.62 -12.55
C ALA A 611 6.36 -58.35 -13.43
N SER A 612 6.41 -57.20 -12.76
CA SER A 612 7.30 -56.03 -13.02
C SER A 612 6.69 -54.70 -12.56
N SER A 613 6.18 -54.64 -11.32
CA SER A 613 5.97 -53.34 -10.68
C SER A 613 7.32 -52.87 -10.12
N PHE A 614 7.97 -51.92 -10.80
CA PHE A 614 9.11 -51.23 -10.20
C PHE A 614 8.58 -50.42 -9.01
N THR A 615 8.78 -50.91 -7.78
CA THR A 615 8.46 -50.12 -6.57
C THR A 615 9.33 -48.86 -6.54
N ARG A 616 8.87 -47.80 -5.85
CA ARG A 616 9.64 -46.53 -5.69
C ARG A 616 11.08 -46.74 -5.20
N GLN A 617 11.32 -47.80 -4.44
CA GLN A 617 12.65 -48.22 -3.97
C GLN A 617 13.51 -48.76 -5.11
N HIS A 618 12.93 -49.43 -6.11
CA HIS A 618 13.65 -49.86 -7.31
C HIS A 618 14.00 -48.71 -8.26
N LEU A 619 13.15 -47.68 -8.34
CA LEU A 619 13.40 -46.51 -9.20
C LEU A 619 14.48 -45.58 -8.65
N PHE A 620 14.61 -45.49 -7.32
CA PHE A 620 15.62 -44.68 -6.65
C PHE A 620 16.32 -45.48 -5.54
N PRO A 621 17.16 -46.47 -5.90
CA PRO A 621 17.75 -47.42 -4.93
C PRO A 621 18.74 -46.74 -3.98
N THR A 622 19.27 -45.58 -4.35
CA THR A 622 20.22 -44.78 -3.56
C THR A 622 19.54 -43.65 -2.77
N TYR A 623 18.20 -43.54 -2.80
CA TYR A 623 17.47 -42.61 -1.94
C TYR A 623 17.30 -43.22 -0.53
N PRO A 624 17.42 -42.42 0.55
CA PRO A 624 17.48 -42.92 1.94
C PRO A 624 16.11 -43.35 2.50
N TRP A 625 15.51 -44.40 1.91
CA TRP A 625 14.17 -44.90 2.25
C TRP A 625 14.05 -45.50 3.64
N HIS A 626 15.13 -46.06 4.19
CA HIS A 626 15.13 -46.77 5.47
C HIS A 626 14.85 -45.85 6.68
N HIS A 627 14.98 -44.53 6.52
CA HIS A 627 14.61 -43.56 7.55
C HIS A 627 13.09 -43.27 7.63
N GLU A 628 12.25 -43.88 6.77
CA GLU A 628 10.78 -43.78 6.84
C GLU A 628 10.21 -44.58 8.03
N ASN A 629 10.73 -45.79 8.28
CA ASN A 629 10.21 -46.74 9.25
C ASN A 629 11.34 -47.27 10.15
N ALA A 630 11.22 -47.02 11.46
CA ALA A 630 11.99 -47.65 12.54
C ALA A 630 13.42 -47.15 12.83
N PHE A 631 13.54 -45.94 13.39
CA PHE A 631 14.50 -45.74 14.48
C PHE A 631 13.87 -44.91 15.61
N GLU A 632 14.10 -45.34 16.86
CA GLU A 632 13.75 -44.57 18.06
C GLU A 632 14.87 -43.57 18.33
N GLY A 633 14.80 -42.42 17.66
CA GLY A 633 15.74 -41.33 17.87
C GLY A 633 15.35 -40.42 19.04
N ASP A 634 16.35 -39.77 19.63
CA ASP A 634 16.16 -38.78 20.67
C ASP A 634 15.96 -37.36 20.11
N GLY A 635 15.26 -36.53 20.87
CA GLY A 635 15.15 -35.10 20.58
C GLY A 635 16.46 -34.40 20.92
N PHE A 636 17.06 -33.68 19.95
CA PHE A 636 18.33 -33.00 20.15
C PHE A 636 18.18 -31.52 20.53
N PHE A 637 17.18 -30.85 19.97
CA PHE A 637 16.99 -29.41 20.15
C PHE A 637 16.42 -29.12 21.55
N ALA A 638 17.30 -28.86 22.53
CA ALA A 638 16.95 -28.58 23.92
C ALA A 638 16.47 -27.11 24.10
N PRO A 639 15.24 -26.87 24.59
CA PRO A 639 14.56 -25.58 24.44
C PRO A 639 14.79 -24.61 25.61
N SER A 640 15.18 -23.38 25.30
CA SER A 640 14.70 -22.22 26.06
C SER A 640 14.40 -21.08 25.08
N ILE A 641 13.14 -20.66 24.99
CA ILE A 641 12.80 -19.41 24.31
C ILE A 641 13.07 -18.30 25.33
N PRO A 642 14.04 -17.40 25.12
CA PRO A 642 14.27 -16.32 26.06
C PRO A 642 13.01 -15.48 26.21
N ALA A 643 12.63 -15.09 27.43
CA ALA A 643 11.47 -14.21 27.67
C ALA A 643 11.50 -12.93 26.81
N ASN A 644 12.71 -12.51 26.44
CA ASN A 644 13.00 -11.35 25.62
C ASN A 644 13.45 -11.70 24.19
N TRP A 645 13.09 -12.86 23.61
CA TRP A 645 13.53 -13.27 22.26
C TRP A 645 13.21 -12.25 21.15
N ARG A 646 12.31 -11.31 21.44
CA ARG A 646 11.94 -10.16 20.60
C ARG A 646 12.79 -8.90 20.80
N ARG A 647 13.75 -8.86 21.74
CA ARG A 647 14.56 -7.67 22.05
C ARG A 647 15.80 -7.55 21.17
N TYR A 648 16.06 -6.31 20.82
CA TYR A 648 17.08 -5.81 19.90
C TYR A 648 18.46 -5.73 20.58
N SER A 649 19.24 -6.79 20.53
CA SER A 649 20.71 -6.67 20.57
C SER A 649 21.23 -6.45 19.15
N ALA A 650 22.40 -5.82 18.96
CA ALA A 650 22.95 -5.58 17.63
C ALA A 650 23.21 -6.91 16.91
N GLY A 651 22.54 -7.14 15.77
CA GLY A 651 22.53 -8.43 15.07
C GLY A 651 21.50 -9.44 15.60
N GLY A 652 20.68 -9.05 16.58
CA GLY A 652 19.66 -9.79 17.35
C GLY A 652 18.34 -10.09 16.62
N GLU A 653 17.99 -9.29 15.62
CA GLU A 653 16.61 -9.18 15.14
C GLU A 653 16.10 -10.45 14.43
N TRP A 654 14.94 -10.93 14.87
CA TRP A 654 14.15 -11.89 14.12
C TRP A 654 13.46 -11.18 12.94
N THR A 655 13.96 -11.39 11.73
CA THR A 655 13.48 -10.72 10.50
C THR A 655 12.60 -11.62 9.63
N PHE A 656 12.35 -12.86 10.04
CA PHE A 656 11.64 -13.90 9.26
C PHE A 656 10.13 -13.97 9.55
N GLY A 657 9.56 -12.92 10.17
CA GLY A 657 8.14 -12.80 10.49
C GLY A 657 7.74 -13.43 11.83
N LEU A 658 6.97 -12.69 12.65
CA LEU A 658 6.61 -13.11 14.02
C LEU A 658 5.81 -14.41 14.09
N THR A 659 5.09 -14.75 13.02
CA THR A 659 4.29 -15.97 12.91
C THR A 659 5.13 -17.22 12.64
N CYS A 660 6.39 -17.07 12.22
CA CYS A 660 7.27 -18.18 11.86
C CYS A 660 8.09 -18.71 13.05
N PHE A 661 8.45 -17.86 14.03
CA PHE A 661 9.37 -18.24 15.11
C PHE A 661 8.88 -19.42 15.97
N VAL A 662 7.63 -19.35 16.45
CA VAL A 662 7.07 -20.37 17.36
C VAL A 662 6.82 -21.70 16.63
N PRO A 663 6.23 -21.72 15.41
CA PRO A 663 6.15 -22.95 14.64
C PRO A 663 7.51 -23.56 14.32
N LEU A 664 8.51 -22.73 13.98
CA LEU A 664 9.87 -23.21 13.70
C LEU A 664 10.51 -23.85 14.93
N HIS A 665 10.38 -23.21 16.09
CA HIS A 665 10.85 -23.77 17.36
C HIS A 665 10.19 -25.12 17.65
N THR A 666 8.86 -25.18 17.49
CA THR A 666 8.08 -26.40 17.74
C THR A 666 8.49 -27.53 16.79
N TYR A 667 8.73 -27.21 15.53
CA TYR A 667 9.19 -28.16 14.52
C TYR A 667 10.54 -28.78 14.89
N TRP A 668 11.56 -27.96 15.17
CA TRP A 668 12.89 -28.45 15.55
C TRP A 668 12.91 -29.26 16.84
N THR A 669 12.04 -28.92 17.80
CA THR A 669 11.89 -29.68 19.06
C THR A 669 11.32 -31.09 18.84
N ARG A 670 10.54 -31.30 17.77
CA ARG A 670 9.88 -32.58 17.48
C ARG A 670 10.68 -33.50 16.56
N LEU A 671 11.75 -32.99 15.94
CA LEU A 671 12.63 -33.82 15.11
C LEU A 671 13.42 -34.77 16.01
N LYS A 672 13.38 -36.06 15.64
CA LYS A 672 14.14 -37.12 16.28
C LYS A 672 15.38 -37.45 15.45
N TRP A 673 16.53 -37.58 16.11
CA TRP A 673 17.81 -37.83 15.47
C TRP A 673 18.33 -39.22 15.82
N PRO A 674 18.99 -39.91 14.88
CA PRO A 674 19.58 -41.22 15.15
C PRO A 674 20.76 -41.08 16.14
N GLY A 675 21.05 -42.17 16.88
CA GLY A 675 22.12 -42.21 17.88
C GLY A 675 23.53 -42.12 17.27
N ALA A 676 24.54 -41.88 18.12
CA ALA A 676 25.93 -41.59 17.69
C ALA A 676 26.62 -42.70 16.87
N ASN A 677 26.07 -43.93 16.86
CA ASN A 677 26.63 -45.09 16.15
C ASN A 677 25.98 -45.36 14.79
N ASP A 678 25.01 -44.55 14.37
CA ASP A 678 24.30 -44.73 13.10
C ASP A 678 25.00 -43.93 11.99
N THR A 679 25.45 -44.60 10.93
CA THR A 679 26.09 -43.97 9.76
C THR A 679 25.03 -43.29 8.90
N GLY A 680 24.45 -42.21 9.43
CA GLY A 680 23.23 -41.66 8.87
C GLY A 680 23.43 -40.93 7.55
N ASP A 681 22.48 -41.14 6.64
CA ASP A 681 22.39 -40.41 5.40
C ASP A 681 22.29 -38.89 5.64
N THR A 682 22.62 -38.11 4.62
CA THR A 682 22.51 -36.65 4.70
C THR A 682 21.06 -36.19 4.49
N ILE A 683 20.72 -34.95 4.86
CA ILE A 683 19.42 -34.34 4.54
C ILE A 683 19.59 -32.93 4.00
N THR A 684 18.83 -32.54 2.99
CA THR A 684 18.89 -31.20 2.43
C THR A 684 18.01 -30.19 3.18
N TRP A 685 18.37 -28.90 3.12
CA TRP A 685 17.52 -27.82 3.63
C TRP A 685 16.18 -27.72 2.90
N LEU A 686 16.07 -28.25 1.68
CA LEU A 686 14.83 -28.32 0.93
C LEU A 686 13.87 -29.36 1.52
N GLU A 687 14.36 -30.56 1.83
CA GLU A 687 13.57 -31.61 2.47
C GLU A 687 12.98 -31.12 3.81
N LEU A 688 13.82 -30.53 4.67
CA LEU A 688 13.38 -29.98 5.96
C LEU A 688 12.39 -28.81 5.80
N ALA A 689 12.56 -27.99 4.77
CA ALA A 689 11.63 -26.89 4.47
C ALA A 689 10.25 -27.40 4.05
N LEU A 690 10.20 -28.43 3.20
CA LEU A 690 8.94 -29.06 2.77
C LEU A 690 8.24 -29.74 3.95
N ASP A 691 8.98 -30.45 4.80
CA ASP A 691 8.47 -31.12 5.99
C ASP A 691 7.93 -30.12 7.03
N TYR A 692 8.65 -29.02 7.26
CA TYR A 692 8.18 -27.91 8.09
C TYR A 692 6.89 -27.30 7.57
N HIS A 693 6.81 -27.04 6.27
CA HIS A 693 5.61 -26.45 5.68
C HIS A 693 4.40 -27.37 5.82
N ALA A 694 4.60 -28.67 5.58
CA ALA A 694 3.57 -29.70 5.72
C ALA A 694 3.06 -29.80 7.17
N SER A 695 3.99 -29.86 8.12
CA SER A 695 3.68 -30.10 9.54
C SER A 695 3.12 -28.88 10.28
N THR A 696 3.43 -27.66 9.84
CA THR A 696 3.06 -26.42 10.55
C THR A 696 2.10 -25.50 9.80
N HIS A 697 1.91 -25.70 8.50
CA HIS A 697 1.24 -24.76 7.59
C HIS A 697 1.78 -23.33 7.59
N CYS A 698 2.98 -23.10 8.14
CA CYS A 698 3.59 -21.79 8.11
C CYS A 698 4.19 -21.52 6.72
N PRO A 699 3.92 -20.35 6.11
CA PRO A 699 4.53 -20.00 4.83
C PRO A 699 6.04 -19.75 4.98
N LEU A 700 6.83 -20.25 4.03
CA LEU A 700 8.29 -20.10 3.95
C LEU A 700 8.70 -18.98 2.98
N ALA A 701 8.18 -17.78 3.22
CA ALA A 701 8.47 -16.61 2.39
C ALA A 701 8.69 -15.35 3.25
N PRO A 702 9.62 -14.45 2.87
CA PRO A 702 9.75 -13.16 3.52
C PRO A 702 8.49 -12.30 3.26
N PRO A 703 8.08 -11.45 4.22
CA PRO A 703 6.78 -10.76 4.20
C PRO A 703 6.59 -9.73 3.07
N ASP A 704 7.64 -9.45 2.30
CA ASP A 704 7.71 -8.46 1.22
C ASP A 704 7.68 -9.07 -0.19
N ARG A 705 7.77 -10.39 -0.34
CA ARG A 705 7.69 -11.06 -1.65
C ARG A 705 6.30 -11.62 -1.93
N SER A 706 5.78 -11.32 -3.13
CA SER A 706 4.56 -11.96 -3.66
C SER A 706 4.82 -13.42 -4.01
N ASP A 707 3.90 -14.33 -3.64
CA ASP A 707 3.96 -15.80 -3.83
C ASP A 707 4.26 -16.30 -5.26
N ALA A 708 4.23 -15.45 -6.29
CA ALA A 708 4.33 -15.85 -7.70
C ALA A 708 5.72 -16.28 -8.19
N SER A 709 6.75 -16.34 -7.34
CA SER A 709 8.12 -16.71 -7.75
C SER A 709 8.94 -17.45 -6.68
N LEU A 710 8.31 -18.27 -5.83
CA LEU A 710 9.04 -19.07 -4.86
C LEU A 710 9.76 -20.25 -5.56
N THR A 711 11.09 -20.18 -5.62
CA THR A 711 11.92 -21.27 -6.16
C THR A 711 12.34 -22.21 -5.04
N ALA A 712 12.65 -23.47 -5.38
CA ALA A 712 13.15 -24.48 -4.45
C ALA A 712 14.35 -23.97 -3.64
N ALA A 713 15.32 -23.34 -4.32
CA ALA A 713 16.48 -22.73 -3.67
C ALA A 713 16.10 -21.60 -2.70
N SER A 714 15.12 -20.76 -3.05
CA SER A 714 14.71 -19.65 -2.18
C SER A 714 14.02 -20.13 -0.91
N MET A 715 13.24 -21.22 -1.01
CA MET A 715 12.57 -21.85 0.13
C MET A 715 13.59 -22.47 1.10
N ALA A 716 14.53 -23.27 0.57
CA ALA A 716 15.60 -23.87 1.35
C ALA A 716 16.47 -22.81 2.05
N GLN A 717 16.85 -21.73 1.35
CA GLN A 717 17.64 -20.64 1.93
C GLN A 717 16.88 -19.85 3.01
N PHE A 718 15.58 -19.62 2.82
CA PHE A 718 14.77 -18.94 3.83
C PHE A 718 14.68 -19.79 5.10
N PHE A 719 14.36 -21.07 4.96
CA PHE A 719 14.27 -22.00 6.09
C PHE A 719 15.61 -22.18 6.81
N GLU A 720 16.70 -22.35 6.07
CA GLU A 720 18.06 -22.43 6.62
C GLU A 720 18.39 -21.20 7.48
N ARG A 721 18.22 -20.00 6.92
CA ARG A 721 18.58 -18.75 7.61
C ARG A 721 17.69 -18.51 8.83
N ALA A 722 16.39 -18.77 8.71
CA ALA A 722 15.45 -18.65 9.82
C ALA A 722 15.80 -19.64 10.94
N SER A 723 16.10 -20.90 10.60
CA SER A 723 16.44 -21.95 11.57
C SER A 723 17.75 -21.64 12.29
N LYS A 724 18.82 -21.31 11.56
CA LYS A 724 20.11 -20.93 12.15
C LYS A 724 19.98 -19.71 13.06
N ARG A 725 19.18 -18.72 12.65
CA ARG A 725 18.91 -17.53 13.46
C ARG A 725 18.14 -17.87 14.75
N MET A 726 17.14 -18.73 14.65
CA MET A 726 16.36 -19.18 15.79
C MET A 726 17.24 -19.93 16.79
N ALA A 727 18.13 -20.80 16.31
CA ALA A 727 19.09 -21.53 17.13
C ALA A 727 20.00 -20.58 17.94
N VAL A 728 20.54 -19.55 17.27
CA VAL A 728 21.32 -18.48 17.92
C VAL A 728 20.52 -17.76 19.00
N ILE A 729 19.23 -17.46 18.74
CA ILE A 729 18.36 -16.78 19.72
C ILE A 729 18.06 -17.70 20.92
N CYS A 730 17.87 -19.00 20.68
CA CYS A 730 17.57 -19.97 21.74
C CYS A 730 18.83 -20.47 22.46
N GLY A 731 20.03 -20.08 22.01
CA GLY A 731 21.31 -20.56 22.55
C GLY A 731 21.52 -22.06 22.36
N ALA A 732 20.92 -22.65 21.33
CA ALA A 732 20.90 -24.10 21.09
C ALA A 732 21.52 -24.45 19.73
N SER A 733 22.05 -25.67 19.61
CA SER A 733 22.40 -26.23 18.30
C SER A 733 21.17 -26.89 17.67
N LEU A 734 20.99 -26.75 16.35
CA LEU A 734 19.83 -27.30 15.63
C LEU A 734 19.84 -28.83 15.56
N CYS A 735 21.03 -29.42 15.41
CA CYS A 735 21.20 -30.82 15.08
C CYS A 735 22.54 -31.36 15.62
N PRO A 736 22.67 -32.68 15.79
CA PRO A 736 23.94 -33.32 16.15
C PRO A 736 24.93 -33.38 14.97
N GLY A 737 24.45 -33.26 13.72
CA GLY A 737 25.27 -33.31 12.51
C GLY A 737 25.89 -31.97 12.09
N ASN A 738 26.87 -32.03 11.20
CA ASN A 738 27.54 -30.88 10.60
C ASN A 738 26.73 -30.28 9.45
N PHE A 739 26.84 -28.95 9.25
CA PHE A 739 26.26 -28.30 8.07
C PHE A 739 27.09 -28.60 6.83
N LEU A 740 26.45 -29.18 5.81
CA LEU A 740 27.07 -29.54 4.56
C LEU A 740 26.77 -28.50 3.48
N THR A 741 27.79 -28.12 2.72
CA THR A 741 27.63 -27.35 1.48
C THR A 741 27.00 -28.19 0.37
N HIS A 742 27.13 -29.51 0.47
CA HIS A 742 26.54 -30.51 -0.41
C HIS A 742 26.08 -31.73 0.39
N ALA A 743 24.78 -31.96 0.43
CA ALA A 743 24.13 -33.16 0.94
C ALA A 743 23.72 -34.04 -0.25
N THR A 744 24.00 -35.33 -0.12
CA THR A 744 23.85 -36.37 -1.16
C THR A 744 22.47 -37.01 -1.22
N SER A 745 21.58 -36.77 -0.24
CA SER A 745 20.26 -37.44 -0.18
C SER A 745 19.35 -37.19 -1.38
N LEU A 746 19.50 -36.04 -2.06
CA LEU A 746 18.73 -35.75 -3.27
C LEU A 746 19.51 -36.04 -4.56
N THR A 747 20.74 -36.56 -4.47
CA THR A 747 21.56 -36.92 -5.65
C THR A 747 20.89 -38.04 -6.46
N ALA A 748 20.26 -39.00 -5.79
CA ALA A 748 19.45 -40.05 -6.43
C ALA A 748 18.30 -39.48 -7.30
N LEU A 749 17.80 -38.28 -6.96
CA LEU A 749 16.75 -37.57 -7.68
C LEU A 749 17.29 -36.52 -8.67
N GLY A 750 18.61 -36.49 -8.91
CA GLY A 750 19.27 -35.59 -9.84
C GLY A 750 19.60 -34.19 -9.30
N PHE A 751 19.49 -33.94 -7.97
CA PHE A 751 19.83 -32.66 -7.36
C PHE A 751 21.29 -32.61 -6.91
N ASN A 752 22.22 -32.37 -7.84
CA ASN A 752 23.65 -32.53 -7.60
C ASN A 752 24.34 -31.41 -6.81
N ARG A 753 23.61 -30.44 -6.20
CA ARG A 753 24.17 -29.29 -5.43
C ARG A 753 23.20 -28.70 -4.39
N ALA A 754 22.74 -29.51 -3.43
CA ALA A 754 21.86 -29.05 -2.36
C ALA A 754 22.62 -28.96 -1.03
N ALA A 755 22.59 -27.80 -0.36
CA ALA A 755 23.14 -27.69 1.01
C ALA A 755 22.23 -28.40 2.02
N GLY A 756 22.79 -28.87 3.12
CA GLY A 756 22.07 -29.71 4.06
C GLY A 756 22.78 -29.94 5.39
N ILE A 757 22.44 -31.05 6.03
CA ILE A 757 22.98 -31.51 7.31
C ILE A 757 23.50 -32.94 7.11
N SER A 758 24.60 -33.28 7.76
CA SER A 758 25.30 -34.57 7.61
C SER A 758 24.60 -35.75 8.29
N LEU A 759 23.42 -35.54 8.88
CA LEU A 759 22.67 -36.55 9.60
C LEU A 759 21.19 -36.35 9.29
N ARG A 760 20.47 -37.43 8.97
CA ARG A 760 19.06 -37.38 8.59
C ARG A 760 18.14 -37.62 9.80
N PRO A 761 17.29 -36.66 10.19
CA PRO A 761 16.30 -36.86 11.23
C PRO A 761 15.08 -37.62 10.68
N LYS A 762 14.26 -38.14 11.58
CA LYS A 762 12.93 -38.66 11.24
C LYS A 762 12.01 -37.47 10.90
N LEU A 763 11.61 -37.37 9.64
CA LEU A 763 10.69 -36.34 9.16
C LEU A 763 9.29 -36.51 9.76
N LEU A 764 8.56 -35.40 9.95
CA LEU A 764 7.21 -35.41 10.53
C LEU A 764 6.13 -35.74 9.50
N GLN A 765 6.37 -35.45 8.22
CA GLN A 765 5.48 -35.62 7.06
C GLN A 765 6.28 -36.10 5.82
N PRO A 766 6.99 -37.25 5.89
CA PRO A 766 7.85 -37.72 4.81
C PRO A 766 7.11 -37.93 3.48
N GLU A 767 5.87 -38.38 3.49
CA GLU A 767 5.07 -38.64 2.29
C GLU A 767 4.82 -37.35 1.49
N TYR A 768 4.60 -36.23 2.19
CA TYR A 768 4.40 -34.93 1.56
C TYR A 768 5.68 -34.43 0.90
N VAL A 769 6.83 -34.65 1.56
CA VAL A 769 8.16 -34.30 1.04
C VAL A 769 8.46 -35.10 -0.23
N HIS A 770 8.25 -36.41 -0.18
CA HIS A 770 8.50 -37.31 -1.31
C HIS A 770 7.65 -36.96 -2.53
N ARG A 771 6.34 -36.73 -2.35
CA ARG A 771 5.44 -36.34 -3.43
C ARG A 771 5.98 -35.11 -4.19
N ILE A 772 6.34 -34.06 -3.46
CA ILE A 772 6.81 -32.81 -4.09
C ILE A 772 8.16 -32.99 -4.76
N LEU A 773 9.09 -33.73 -4.14
CA LEU A 773 10.40 -33.95 -4.74
C LEU A 773 10.32 -34.80 -6.01
N PHE A 774 9.45 -35.81 -6.03
CA PHE A 774 9.22 -36.63 -7.22
C PHE A 774 8.48 -35.87 -8.31
N ASP A 775 7.53 -35.00 -7.98
CA ASP A 775 6.91 -34.09 -8.97
C ASP A 775 7.96 -33.18 -9.63
N ILE A 776 8.91 -32.65 -8.84
CA ILE A 776 10.00 -31.82 -9.36
C ILE A 776 10.97 -32.66 -10.23
N ALA A 777 11.24 -33.90 -9.83
CA ALA A 777 12.11 -34.81 -10.57
C ALA A 777 11.47 -35.26 -11.90
N ALA A 778 10.20 -35.68 -11.88
CA ALA A 778 9.44 -36.13 -13.04
C ALA A 778 9.22 -35.00 -14.07
N GLY A 779 9.05 -33.75 -13.61
CA GLY A 779 8.93 -32.58 -14.48
C GLY A 779 10.23 -32.14 -15.17
N SER A 780 11.38 -32.77 -14.86
CA SER A 780 12.71 -32.35 -15.34
C SER A 780 13.33 -33.46 -16.22
N ARG A 781 13.39 -33.25 -17.55
CA ARG A 781 14.13 -34.15 -18.47
C ARG A 781 15.65 -34.12 -18.10
N HIS A 782 16.27 -35.30 -17.86
CA HIS A 782 17.69 -35.62 -17.51
C HIS A 782 18.77 -34.53 -17.73
N ALA A 783 19.87 -34.35 -16.98
CA ALA A 783 20.49 -34.94 -15.80
C ALA A 783 21.30 -33.80 -15.10
N ASP A 784 20.62 -32.89 -14.39
CA ASP A 784 21.19 -31.93 -13.42
C ASP A 784 20.08 -30.94 -13.01
N ILE A 785 19.29 -31.27 -11.98
CA ILE A 785 18.21 -30.41 -11.51
C ILE A 785 18.79 -29.23 -10.72
N LYS A 786 18.93 -28.08 -11.39
CA LYS A 786 19.40 -26.84 -10.77
C LYS A 786 18.30 -26.20 -9.93
N LEU A 787 18.35 -26.36 -8.60
CA LEU A 787 17.40 -25.81 -7.60
C LEU A 787 17.02 -24.33 -7.80
N ARG A 788 17.92 -23.49 -8.36
CA ARG A 788 17.66 -22.08 -8.61
C ARG A 788 16.64 -21.82 -9.73
N LYS A 789 16.43 -22.78 -10.64
CA LYS A 789 15.54 -22.64 -11.79
C LYS A 789 14.16 -23.29 -11.57
N GLN A 790 14.00 -24.10 -10.53
CA GLN A 790 12.77 -24.85 -10.26
C GLN A 790 11.78 -24.04 -9.43
N LYS A 791 10.60 -23.76 -10.01
CA LYS A 791 9.46 -23.19 -9.29
C LYS A 791 8.72 -24.31 -8.58
N ILE A 792 8.39 -24.12 -7.31
CA ILE A 792 7.61 -25.12 -6.55
C ILE A 792 6.19 -24.61 -6.41
N ILE A 793 5.23 -25.47 -6.75
CA ILE A 793 3.82 -25.30 -6.39
C ILE A 793 3.57 -26.24 -5.21
N LEU A 794 3.27 -25.67 -4.04
CA LEU A 794 2.97 -26.46 -2.84
C LEU A 794 1.50 -26.90 -2.89
N PRO A 795 1.19 -28.21 -2.89
CA PRO A 795 -0.18 -28.70 -2.75
C PRO A 795 -0.77 -28.33 -1.38
N GLN A 796 -2.08 -28.50 -1.18
CA GLN A 796 -2.65 -28.36 0.16
C GLN A 796 -2.01 -29.38 1.10
N ALA A 797 -1.47 -28.89 2.22
CA ALA A 797 -0.85 -29.71 3.24
C ALA A 797 -1.92 -30.50 4.04
N PRO A 798 -1.59 -31.70 4.53
CA PRO A 798 -2.50 -32.54 5.33
C PRO A 798 -2.89 -31.87 6.66
N PRO A 799 -3.99 -32.30 7.33
CA PRO A 799 -4.47 -31.68 8.57
C PRO A 799 -3.38 -31.59 9.65
N LEU A 800 -3.34 -30.48 10.39
CA LEU A 800 -2.35 -30.22 11.44
C LEU A 800 -2.23 -31.36 12.45
N LEU A 801 -1.01 -31.87 12.64
CA LEU A 801 -0.61 -32.62 13.84
C LEU A 801 -0.47 -31.71 15.09
N LEU A 802 -0.68 -30.39 14.93
CA LEU A 802 -0.75 -29.43 16.03
C LEU A 802 -2.16 -29.42 16.63
N HIS A 803 -2.42 -30.34 17.56
CA HIS A 803 -3.58 -30.24 18.45
C HIS A 803 -3.42 -29.00 19.35
N GLN A 804 -4.40 -28.09 19.26
CA GLN A 804 -4.68 -26.97 20.18
C GLN A 804 -3.48 -26.17 20.70
N LEU A 805 -2.92 -25.27 19.87
CA LEU A 805 -2.35 -24.03 20.43
C LEU A 805 -3.50 -23.13 20.88
N VAL A 806 -3.90 -23.29 22.14
CA VAL A 806 -4.81 -22.40 22.86
C VAL A 806 -4.39 -20.96 22.56
N ARG A 807 -5.28 -20.20 21.91
CA ARG A 807 -5.17 -18.75 21.75
C ARG A 807 -5.28 -18.08 23.13
N LYS A 808 -4.25 -18.16 23.96
CA LYS A 808 -4.10 -17.22 25.08
C LYS A 808 -3.71 -15.87 24.48
N ARG A 809 -4.65 -14.92 24.50
CA ARG A 809 -4.33 -13.50 24.35
C ARG A 809 -3.28 -13.15 25.41
N LEU A 810 -2.05 -12.90 24.98
CA LEU A 810 -1.05 -12.26 25.84
C LEU A 810 -1.29 -10.75 25.81
N ILE A 811 -2.22 -10.32 26.65
CA ILE A 811 -2.24 -8.95 27.20
C ILE A 811 -1.27 -8.99 28.38
N GLY A 812 -0.18 -8.23 28.29
CA GLY A 812 0.79 -8.11 29.38
C GLY A 812 1.89 -7.12 29.00
N LYS A 813 1.82 -5.91 29.55
CA LYS A 813 2.97 -5.00 29.62
C LYS A 813 4.00 -5.67 30.56
N GLN A 814 5.20 -5.95 30.08
CA GLN A 814 6.33 -6.26 30.96
C GLN A 814 7.27 -5.06 31.09
N PRO A 815 7.89 -4.84 32.27
CA PRO A 815 8.83 -3.75 32.49
C PRO A 815 10.12 -3.90 31.66
N ALA A 816 10.85 -2.80 31.51
CA ALA A 816 12.17 -2.82 30.88
C ALA A 816 13.22 -3.38 31.86
N PRO A 817 14.23 -4.16 31.43
CA PRO A 817 15.33 -4.61 32.26
C PRO A 817 16.36 -3.49 32.39
N ASP A 818 17.19 -3.65 33.41
CA ASP A 818 18.23 -2.72 33.81
C ASP A 818 19.34 -2.53 32.76
N ALA A 819 20.08 -1.46 33.01
CA ALA A 819 20.93 -0.70 32.11
C ALA A 819 21.91 -1.54 31.26
N TYR A 820 21.80 -1.39 29.94
CA TYR A 820 22.87 -1.68 28.99
C TYR A 820 23.45 -0.36 28.48
N GLN A 821 24.75 -0.16 28.70
CA GLN A 821 25.55 0.96 28.20
C GLN A 821 25.97 0.71 26.74
N PRO A 822 25.63 1.59 25.78
CA PRO A 822 26.04 1.41 24.39
C PRO A 822 27.39 2.07 24.13
N GLN A 823 28.38 1.26 23.73
CA GLN A 823 29.57 1.76 23.06
C GLN A 823 29.32 1.86 21.54
N LYS A 824 29.62 3.05 21.01
CA LYS A 824 29.79 3.50 19.60
C LYS A 824 28.60 4.20 18.90
N PRO A 825 28.86 5.35 18.22
CA PRO A 825 27.83 6.16 17.57
C PRO A 825 27.43 5.62 16.19
N ARG A 826 26.13 5.66 15.89
CA ARG A 826 25.55 5.26 14.59
C ARG A 826 25.66 6.39 13.55
N ARG A 827 26.01 6.01 12.33
CA ARG A 827 26.16 6.87 11.14
C ARG A 827 24.79 7.41 10.68
N GLN A 828 24.64 8.73 10.65
CA GLN A 828 23.46 9.42 10.10
C GLN A 828 23.62 9.62 8.59
N VAL A 829 22.57 9.36 7.80
CA VAL A 829 22.51 9.73 6.38
C VAL A 829 21.70 11.03 6.27
N LYS A 830 22.38 12.15 6.04
CA LYS A 830 21.75 13.47 5.84
C LYS A 830 21.20 13.59 4.41
N SER A 831 20.09 14.31 4.25
CA SER A 831 19.52 14.62 2.93
C SER A 831 20.42 15.60 2.16
N HIS A 832 20.48 15.51 0.82
CA HIS A 832 21.32 16.37 -0.02
C HIS A 832 21.08 17.88 0.22
N LYS A 833 19.85 18.27 0.55
CA LYS A 833 19.49 19.66 0.88
C LYS A 833 20.17 20.15 2.18
N ALA A 834 20.36 19.25 3.14
CA ALA A 834 21.14 19.52 4.35
C ALA A 834 22.66 19.44 4.11
N ALA A 835 23.10 18.81 3.03
CA ALA A 835 24.51 18.73 2.66
C ALA A 835 24.98 19.97 1.87
N SER A 836 24.12 20.59 1.05
CA SER A 836 24.47 21.79 0.27
C SER A 836 24.22 23.12 0.98
N ALA A 837 23.40 23.17 2.03
CA ALA A 837 23.03 24.40 2.73
C ALA A 837 24.19 25.13 3.44
N HIS A 838 25.32 24.43 3.66
CA HIS A 838 26.49 24.98 4.37
C HIS A 838 27.74 25.06 3.49
N VAL A 839 27.62 24.88 2.18
CA VAL A 839 28.78 24.87 1.29
C VAL A 839 29.01 26.25 0.73
N GLN A 840 30.21 26.77 1.01
CA GLN A 840 30.72 28.00 0.41
C GLN A 840 31.16 27.70 -1.02
N TRP A 841 30.49 28.32 -1.98
CA TRP A 841 30.81 28.28 -3.40
C TRP A 841 31.85 29.37 -3.71
N THR A 842 32.78 29.09 -4.61
CA THR A 842 33.68 30.14 -5.12
C THR A 842 32.90 31.11 -5.99
N ASP A 843 33.45 32.30 -6.28
CA ASP A 843 32.78 33.29 -7.13
C ASP A 843 32.47 32.69 -8.52
N GLN A 844 33.42 31.96 -9.09
CA GLN A 844 33.26 31.28 -10.38
C GLN A 844 32.17 30.19 -10.36
N GLU A 845 32.06 29.42 -9.28
CA GLU A 845 31.00 28.42 -9.12
C GLU A 845 29.63 29.08 -8.89
N SER A 846 29.62 30.22 -8.19
CA SER A 846 28.41 31.00 -7.95
C SER A 846 27.87 31.56 -9.27
N ASP A 847 28.73 32.08 -10.14
CA ASP A 847 28.35 32.54 -11.49
C ASP A 847 27.75 31.41 -12.34
N ILE A 848 28.34 30.21 -12.28
CA ILE A 848 27.83 29.00 -12.95
C ILE A 848 26.44 28.62 -12.42
N LEU A 849 26.24 28.69 -11.11
CA LEU A 849 24.95 28.38 -10.47
C LEU A 849 23.88 29.46 -10.72
N LEU A 850 24.29 30.72 -10.89
CA LEU A 850 23.42 31.86 -11.24
C LEU A 850 22.97 31.80 -12.70
N ALA A 851 23.82 31.28 -13.60
CA ALA A 851 23.49 31.06 -15.01
C ALA A 851 22.53 29.88 -15.27
N ALA A 852 22.13 29.15 -14.22
CA ALA A 852 21.24 27.99 -14.34
C ALA A 852 19.82 28.38 -14.81
N LYS A 853 19.28 27.69 -15.82
CA LYS A 853 17.99 28.05 -16.44
C LYS A 853 16.79 27.83 -15.54
N ASN A 854 16.87 26.87 -14.62
CA ASN A 854 15.81 26.53 -13.68
C ASN A 854 16.38 25.73 -12.49
N TRP A 855 15.53 25.45 -11.49
CA TRP A 855 15.97 24.76 -10.26
C TRP A 855 16.52 23.35 -10.50
N ARG A 856 16.08 22.62 -11.54
CA ARG A 856 16.60 21.28 -11.85
C ARG A 856 18.00 21.36 -12.45
N ASP A 857 18.23 22.38 -13.26
CA ASP A 857 19.52 22.70 -13.85
C ASP A 857 20.50 23.12 -12.76
N LYS A 858 20.08 24.01 -11.85
CA LYS A 858 20.85 24.40 -10.66
C LYS A 858 21.21 23.20 -9.78
N TYR A 859 20.24 22.34 -9.45
CA TYR A 859 20.49 21.12 -8.67
C TYR A 859 21.43 20.13 -9.36
N ARG A 860 21.36 20.04 -10.69
CA ARG A 860 22.26 19.22 -11.50
C ARG A 860 23.69 19.79 -11.46
N LEU A 861 23.84 21.10 -11.63
CA LEU A 861 25.13 21.80 -11.55
C LEU A 861 25.76 21.69 -10.16
N GLU A 862 24.98 21.85 -9.09
CA GLU A 862 25.44 21.64 -7.70
C GLU A 862 26.10 20.25 -7.55
N LYS A 863 25.47 19.19 -8.08
CA LYS A 863 26.04 17.83 -8.02
C LYS A 863 27.31 17.67 -8.83
N VAL A 864 27.39 18.30 -9.99
CA VAL A 864 28.59 18.27 -10.85
C VAL A 864 29.73 18.99 -10.16
N LEU A 865 29.50 20.17 -9.59
CA LEU A 865 30.50 20.93 -8.85
C LEU A 865 30.98 20.20 -7.60
N PHE A 866 30.06 19.64 -6.80
CA PHE A 866 30.41 18.80 -5.66
C PHE A 866 31.27 17.59 -6.05
N HIS A 867 30.93 16.95 -7.16
CA HIS A 867 31.70 15.83 -7.66
C HIS A 867 33.08 16.28 -8.12
N ASN A 868 33.17 17.38 -8.88
CA ASN A 868 34.44 17.90 -9.38
C ASN A 868 35.38 18.30 -8.24
N ARG A 869 34.86 18.87 -7.14
CA ARG A 869 35.63 19.12 -5.90
C ARG A 869 36.18 17.82 -5.29
N ASP A 870 35.32 16.82 -5.06
CA ASP A 870 35.76 15.51 -4.52
C ASP A 870 36.70 14.76 -5.49
N ALA A 871 36.51 14.97 -6.80
CA ALA A 871 37.31 14.35 -7.85
C ALA A 871 38.69 14.97 -7.95
N GLN A 872 38.82 16.28 -7.76
CA GLN A 872 40.10 16.98 -7.71
C GLN A 872 40.93 16.53 -6.49
N GLU A 873 40.30 16.30 -5.34
CA GLU A 873 40.96 15.76 -4.14
C GLU A 873 41.36 14.29 -4.26
N ARG A 874 40.68 13.50 -5.11
CA ARG A 874 40.84 12.04 -5.22
C ARG A 874 41.35 11.54 -6.56
N SER A 875 41.85 12.43 -7.41
CA SER A 875 42.33 12.14 -8.78
C SER A 875 41.32 11.33 -9.62
N ARG A 876 40.02 11.69 -9.55
CA ARG A 876 38.94 11.08 -10.34
C ARG A 876 38.61 11.90 -11.59
N HIS A 877 37.62 11.48 -12.38
CA HIS A 877 37.26 12.19 -13.61
C HIS A 877 36.69 13.58 -13.29
N PHE A 878 37.04 14.57 -14.12
CA PHE A 878 36.51 15.92 -14.03
C PHE A 878 35.42 16.09 -15.09
N LEU A 879 34.22 16.51 -14.71
CA LEU A 879 33.10 16.70 -15.64
C LEU A 879 33.11 18.10 -16.25
N GLU A 880 32.95 18.20 -17.57
CA GLU A 880 32.73 19.49 -18.25
C GLU A 880 31.38 20.07 -17.84
N ILE A 881 31.38 21.37 -17.52
CA ILE A 881 30.20 22.09 -17.03
C ILE A 881 29.29 22.53 -18.20
N THR A 882 29.83 22.52 -19.42
CA THR A 882 29.09 22.78 -20.66
C THR A 882 28.43 21.51 -21.18
N ALA A 883 27.09 21.49 -21.17
CA ALA A 883 26.31 20.39 -21.72
C ALA A 883 26.40 20.37 -23.26
N GLN A 884 27.32 19.59 -23.83
CA GLN A 884 27.23 19.16 -25.23
C GLN A 884 26.13 18.11 -25.37
N GLY A 885 24.87 18.57 -25.50
CA GLY A 885 23.70 17.76 -25.83
C GLY A 885 23.39 16.61 -24.86
N ASP A 886 22.57 16.85 -23.82
CA ASP A 886 21.98 15.85 -22.88
C ASP A 886 22.92 14.77 -22.27
N LYS A 887 24.23 14.86 -22.49
CA LYS A 887 25.24 13.89 -22.04
C LYS A 887 26.29 14.61 -21.21
N PHE A 888 26.73 13.97 -20.13
CA PHE A 888 27.84 14.45 -19.31
C PHE A 888 29.14 13.93 -19.90
N VAL A 889 30.11 14.82 -20.15
CA VAL A 889 31.41 14.48 -20.74
C VAL A 889 32.50 14.69 -19.70
N CYS A 890 33.39 13.71 -19.55
CA CYS A 890 34.61 13.89 -18.77
C CYS A 890 35.61 14.76 -19.55
N ALA A 891 36.07 15.86 -18.96
CA ALA A 891 37.10 16.74 -19.53
C ALA A 891 38.41 16.01 -19.81
N LEU A 892 38.74 15.00 -18.99
CA LEU A 892 40.03 14.28 -19.06
C LEU A 892 40.03 13.14 -20.08
N CYS A 893 39.04 12.24 -20.03
CA CYS A 893 39.00 11.03 -20.87
C CYS A 893 37.97 11.08 -22.00
N LYS A 894 37.23 12.19 -22.13
CA LYS A 894 36.20 12.43 -23.15
C LYS A 894 35.07 11.39 -23.22
N ARG A 895 34.97 10.52 -22.20
CA ARG A 895 33.85 9.58 -22.04
C ARG A 895 32.56 10.35 -21.80
N SER A 896 31.48 9.97 -22.47
CA SER A 896 30.16 10.58 -22.28
C SER A 896 29.10 9.61 -21.76
N ASN A 897 28.17 10.09 -20.94
CA ASN A 897 27.03 9.29 -20.44
C ASN A 897 25.81 10.17 -20.17
N PRO A 898 24.59 9.77 -20.58
CA PRO A 898 23.37 10.54 -20.27
C PRO A 898 22.92 10.45 -18.80
N ASN A 899 23.42 9.48 -18.02
CA ASN A 899 23.03 9.27 -16.63
C ASN A 899 24.13 9.72 -15.65
N LEU A 900 23.98 10.93 -15.10
CA LEU A 900 24.88 11.50 -14.10
C LEU A 900 25.12 10.55 -12.92
N GLY A 901 24.07 9.96 -12.36
CA GLY A 901 24.16 9.11 -11.17
C GLY A 901 25.02 7.86 -11.39
N LYS A 902 25.04 7.31 -12.60
CA LYS A 902 25.92 6.19 -12.96
C LYS A 902 27.36 6.67 -13.18
N PHE A 903 27.51 7.84 -13.79
CA PHE A 903 28.83 8.40 -14.11
C PHE A 903 29.62 8.80 -12.85
N LEU A 904 28.94 9.41 -11.86
CA LEU A 904 29.52 9.83 -10.57
C LEU A 904 30.20 8.70 -9.77
N VAL A 905 29.96 7.42 -10.11
CA VAL A 905 30.48 6.25 -9.40
C VAL A 905 31.62 5.55 -10.17
N ASP A 906 31.86 5.91 -11.44
CA ASP A 906 32.89 5.31 -12.29
C ASP A 906 34.27 6.00 -12.09
N SER A 907 35.39 5.27 -12.22
CA SER A 907 36.76 5.84 -12.16
C SER A 907 37.25 6.34 -13.54
N CYS A 908 38.06 7.41 -13.58
CA CYS A 908 38.75 7.85 -14.81
C CYS A 908 39.96 6.95 -15.08
N GLY A 909 40.21 6.58 -16.35
CA GLY A 909 41.38 5.79 -16.74
C GLY A 909 42.70 6.57 -16.89
N GLY A 910 42.68 7.91 -16.75
CA GLY A 910 43.87 8.76 -16.89
C GLY A 910 44.45 8.83 -18.31
N GLU A 911 45.57 9.55 -18.47
CA GLU A 911 46.27 9.80 -19.74
C GLU A 911 46.77 8.54 -20.48
N LEU A 912 46.82 7.39 -19.79
CA LEU A 912 47.17 6.09 -20.37
C LEU A 912 46.17 5.58 -21.43
N ASP A 913 45.07 6.31 -21.64
CA ASP A 913 44.00 5.97 -22.56
C ASP A 913 44.00 6.74 -23.89
N GLN A 914 44.92 7.69 -24.11
CA GLN A 914 44.92 8.54 -25.31
C GLN A 914 45.39 7.84 -26.62
N GLY A 915 45.72 6.55 -26.60
CA GLY A 915 46.27 5.83 -27.75
C GLY A 915 45.47 4.65 -28.31
N ALA A 916 44.23 4.38 -27.85
CA ALA A 916 43.52 3.15 -28.24
C ALA A 916 42.29 3.42 -29.13
N PRO A 917 42.14 2.72 -30.27
CA PRO A 917 41.03 2.93 -31.19
C PRO A 917 39.68 2.48 -30.58
N LEU A 918 38.62 3.16 -30.99
CA LEU A 918 37.21 2.88 -30.64
C LEU A 918 36.76 1.45 -31.04
N PRO A 919 35.54 1.04 -30.69
CA PRO A 919 35.10 0.44 -29.44
C PRO A 919 35.00 -1.09 -29.57
N GLY A 920 35.77 -1.85 -28.78
CA GLY A 920 35.66 -3.31 -28.79
C GLY A 920 36.63 -4.10 -27.91
N ALA A 921 37.74 -3.49 -27.46
CA ALA A 921 38.75 -4.20 -26.69
C ALA A 921 38.86 -3.68 -25.24
N ARG A 922 38.63 -4.56 -24.26
CA ARG A 922 38.93 -4.27 -22.84
C ARG A 922 40.45 -4.24 -22.66
N LYS A 923 40.97 -3.08 -22.21
CA LYS A 923 42.39 -2.75 -21.97
C LYS A 923 43.15 -3.83 -21.20
N ALA A 924 44.32 -4.19 -21.75
CA ALA A 924 45.09 -5.37 -21.37
C ALA A 924 46.08 -5.10 -20.22
N SER A 925 46.65 -3.89 -20.10
CA SER A 925 47.70 -3.55 -19.11
C SER A 925 47.27 -3.65 -17.64
N VAL A 926 46.04 -3.23 -17.31
CA VAL A 926 45.44 -3.35 -15.96
C VAL A 926 45.29 -4.81 -15.53
N GLN A 927 45.26 -5.76 -16.48
CA GLN A 927 45.17 -7.18 -16.15
C GLN A 927 46.52 -7.76 -15.70
N LEU A 928 47.67 -7.27 -16.19
CA LEU A 928 48.97 -7.86 -15.85
C LEU A 928 49.36 -7.54 -14.41
N ALA A 929 49.31 -6.26 -14.03
CA ALA A 929 49.58 -5.82 -12.66
C ALA A 929 48.65 -6.51 -11.65
N LYS A 930 47.37 -6.69 -12.03
CA LYS A 930 46.39 -7.40 -11.20
C LYS A 930 46.70 -8.90 -11.07
N ARG A 931 47.20 -9.56 -12.11
CA ARG A 931 47.62 -10.97 -12.06
C ARG A 931 48.88 -11.14 -11.21
N ALA A 932 49.86 -10.25 -11.35
CA ALA A 932 51.06 -10.21 -10.50
C ALA A 932 50.70 -9.97 -9.03
N GLN A 933 49.77 -9.07 -8.75
CA GLN A 933 49.27 -8.84 -7.39
C GLN A 933 48.58 -10.06 -6.80
N ILE A 934 47.78 -10.79 -7.59
CA ILE A 934 47.13 -12.04 -7.14
C ILE A 934 48.19 -13.11 -6.82
N ALA A 935 49.21 -13.26 -7.66
CA ALA A 935 50.32 -14.18 -7.41
C ALA A 935 51.06 -13.85 -6.11
N HIS A 936 51.42 -12.57 -5.91
CA HIS A 936 52.08 -12.10 -4.68
C HIS A 936 51.22 -12.30 -3.43
N GLN A 937 49.93 -11.95 -3.49
CA GLN A 937 49.03 -12.12 -2.36
C GLN A 937 48.86 -13.59 -1.98
N HIS A 938 48.78 -14.48 -2.97
CA HIS A 938 48.72 -15.92 -2.74
C HIS A 938 50.02 -16.44 -2.10
N ASN A 939 51.18 -16.17 -2.70
CA ASN A 939 52.46 -16.64 -2.18
C ASN A 939 52.75 -16.12 -0.76
N ASN A 940 52.32 -14.89 -0.45
CA ASN A 940 52.49 -14.30 0.89
C ASN A 940 51.48 -14.81 1.92
N ALA A 941 50.31 -15.30 1.52
CA ALA A 941 49.26 -15.73 2.45
C ALA A 941 49.61 -17.03 3.21
N ARG A 942 50.73 -17.70 2.89
CA ARG A 942 51.27 -18.90 3.58
C ARG A 942 50.22 -19.96 3.94
N THR A 943 49.23 -20.16 3.08
CA THR A 943 48.21 -21.18 3.24
C THR A 943 48.10 -22.01 1.96
N HIS A 944 48.83 -23.14 1.97
CA HIS A 944 48.76 -24.29 1.05
C HIS A 944 49.68 -24.32 -0.20
N GLN A 945 49.90 -25.56 -0.62
CA GLN A 945 51.09 -26.20 -1.17
C GLN A 945 51.62 -25.77 -2.57
N HIS A 946 51.03 -24.78 -3.24
CA HIS A 946 51.51 -24.29 -4.54
C HIS A 946 52.09 -22.88 -4.44
N GLU A 947 53.27 -22.64 -5.01
CA GLU A 947 53.88 -21.32 -5.17
C GLU A 947 53.71 -20.87 -6.63
N LEU A 948 53.09 -19.72 -6.89
CA LEU A 948 52.85 -19.23 -8.25
C LEU A 948 54.02 -18.40 -8.78
N ALA A 949 54.43 -18.64 -10.03
CA ALA A 949 55.34 -17.74 -10.74
C ALA A 949 54.66 -16.38 -10.98
N ILE A 950 55.38 -15.28 -10.70
CA ILE A 950 54.88 -13.92 -10.98
C ILE A 950 54.86 -13.71 -12.51
N PRO A 951 53.69 -13.45 -13.13
CA PRO A 951 53.59 -13.29 -14.57
C PRO A 951 54.26 -11.98 -15.03
N THR A 952 55.15 -12.07 -16.02
CA THR A 952 55.82 -10.92 -16.65
C THR A 952 55.14 -10.51 -17.97
N SER A 953 54.25 -11.35 -18.52
CA SER A 953 53.42 -11.03 -19.69
C SER A 953 51.96 -11.47 -19.52
N LEU A 954 51.06 -10.96 -20.38
CA LEU A 954 49.62 -11.29 -20.33
C LEU A 954 49.29 -12.67 -20.90
N GLU A 955 50.15 -13.25 -21.74
CA GLU A 955 49.97 -14.62 -22.22
C GLU A 955 50.45 -15.65 -21.19
N GLN A 956 51.28 -15.25 -20.21
CA GLN A 956 51.82 -16.16 -19.22
C GLN A 956 50.71 -16.72 -18.32
N LEU A 957 50.50 -18.03 -18.43
CA LEU A 957 49.54 -18.79 -17.63
C LEU A 957 50.06 -18.95 -16.19
N PRO A 958 49.16 -19.05 -15.19
CA PRO A 958 49.57 -19.33 -13.83
C PRO A 958 50.21 -20.73 -13.77
N THR A 959 51.48 -20.74 -13.38
CA THR A 959 52.31 -21.94 -13.23
C THR A 959 52.79 -22.05 -11.79
N CYS A 960 52.74 -23.24 -11.22
CA CYS A 960 53.34 -23.50 -9.92
C CYS A 960 54.86 -23.71 -10.08
N VAL A 961 55.69 -22.97 -9.34
CA VAL A 961 57.16 -23.10 -9.39
C VAL A 961 57.66 -24.39 -8.73
N LEU A 962 56.84 -25.03 -7.87
CA LEU A 962 57.23 -26.22 -7.12
C LEU A 962 56.96 -27.54 -7.86
N CYS A 963 55.80 -27.69 -8.51
CA CYS A 963 55.46 -28.91 -9.28
C CYS A 963 55.49 -28.73 -10.80
N ASN A 964 55.80 -27.52 -11.28
CA ASN A 964 55.75 -27.15 -12.70
C ASN A 964 54.40 -27.34 -13.42
N GLU A 965 53.33 -27.60 -12.68
CA GLU A 965 51.99 -27.75 -13.26
C GLU A 965 51.46 -26.39 -13.75
N GLN A 966 51.01 -26.34 -15.01
CA GLN A 966 50.56 -25.13 -15.69
C GLN A 966 49.10 -25.27 -16.14
N GLN A 967 48.28 -24.25 -15.87
CA GLN A 967 46.83 -24.35 -16.12
C GLN A 967 46.46 -23.94 -17.57
N GLN A 968 46.13 -24.91 -18.43
CA GLN A 968 45.94 -24.70 -19.88
C GLN A 968 44.56 -24.13 -20.32
N GLN A 969 43.48 -24.20 -19.52
CA GLN A 969 42.16 -23.66 -19.90
C GLN A 969 41.69 -22.53 -18.96
N GLU A 970 41.31 -21.39 -19.56
CA GLU A 970 40.76 -20.17 -18.93
C GLU A 970 41.68 -19.40 -17.96
N GLY A 971 42.97 -19.71 -17.87
CA GLY A 971 44.02 -18.91 -17.22
C GLY A 971 43.66 -18.25 -15.88
N TRP A 972 44.24 -17.08 -15.60
CA TRP A 972 44.11 -16.34 -14.33
C TRP A 972 42.68 -16.08 -13.82
N ARG A 973 41.63 -16.30 -14.65
CA ARG A 973 40.22 -16.19 -14.22
C ARG A 973 39.80 -17.31 -13.27
N ARG A 974 40.44 -18.48 -13.33
CA ARG A 974 40.16 -19.63 -12.46
C ARG A 974 41.34 -20.04 -11.59
N VAL A 975 42.30 -19.14 -11.35
CA VAL A 975 43.49 -19.42 -10.54
C VAL A 975 43.12 -19.90 -9.14
N SER A 976 42.02 -19.40 -8.56
CA SER A 976 41.52 -19.86 -7.25
C SER A 976 41.10 -21.34 -7.20
N HIS A 977 40.83 -21.99 -8.34
CA HIS A 977 40.55 -23.43 -8.40
C HIS A 977 41.85 -24.25 -8.50
N PHE A 978 42.83 -23.75 -9.25
CA PHE A 978 44.18 -24.31 -9.29
C PHE A 978 44.83 -24.29 -7.90
N LEU A 979 44.73 -23.15 -7.20
CA LEU A 979 45.27 -22.93 -5.86
C LEU A 979 44.59 -23.74 -4.73
N ARG A 980 43.44 -24.37 -4.99
CA ARG A 980 42.73 -25.22 -4.01
C ARG A 980 43.11 -26.70 -4.11
N ARG A 981 43.88 -27.09 -5.13
CA ARG A 981 44.43 -28.45 -5.23
C ARG A 981 45.68 -28.55 -4.37
N THR A 982 45.95 -29.75 -3.87
CA THR A 982 47.19 -30.09 -3.18
C THR A 982 48.29 -30.27 -4.23
N CYS A 983 49.45 -29.65 -4.00
CA CYS A 983 50.58 -29.74 -4.91
C CYS A 983 51.23 -31.10 -4.77
N SER A 984 51.36 -31.83 -5.89
CA SER A 984 51.96 -33.16 -5.91
C SER A 984 53.43 -33.18 -5.47
N ALA A 985 54.10 -32.02 -5.49
CA ALA A 985 55.51 -31.87 -5.11
C ALA A 985 55.72 -31.21 -3.74
N ALA A 986 54.66 -30.91 -2.99
CA ALA A 986 54.82 -30.35 -1.65
C ALA A 986 55.06 -31.46 -0.61
N PRO A 987 56.10 -31.35 0.24
CA PRO A 987 56.36 -32.29 1.31
C PRO A 987 55.25 -32.31 2.37
#